data_AF-A0A2E6TG02-F1
#
_entry.id   AF-A0A2E6TG02-F1
#
_cell.length_a   1.000
_cell.length_b   1.000
_cell.length_c   1.000
_cell.angle_alpha   90.00
_cell.angle_beta   90.00
_cell.angle_gamma   90.00
#
_symmetry.space_group_name_H-M   'P 1'
#
loop_
_entity.id
_entity.type
_entity.pdbx_description
1 polymer ?
#
loop_
_entity_poly.entity_id
_entity_poly.type
_entity_poly.pdbx_seq_one_letter_code
_entity_poly.pdbx_strand_id
1 'polypeptide(L)'
;MISFADPYWLYLGGPIALIATCFLFWHEKRKRRRLEKFASTKLIDGLTANHSNKKAFWRQVVLGVAIFLLFVTLAGPQAGTTTRQKATKGIDIIIALDISRSMLARDVSPNRLERVKREIENQLDKMDGDRMGLIVFAGNAFLHCPLTSDHQAFLRTLDKMEAGTIKAEGTDMAKAIDLANRSFESDDKDRFLVLISDGDDVERGGVKASESNDVRIFTVGIGSEEGVRIPLDPVDKPPRNFITNDRGEDVLAKLDDSWLREIARKSEGEYEAFGPMGEGLQATLEKLQEIGEEKRTALLNEEIPIQRFQFILPLAIALLIVELLLGNRRRLQALASVIAIVGAWSMMGCSEENMLGEAEKAYDSEEYEKAAEIYESEIATKEENEEPVDPRLLINAGLAHFEAGNLSVAESFLKKAQNETLDEPTLQSTIYNALGNLYYSKAKAGLDDLDLSSAQQAWEQARNAYEDAVAIDGNQKAKQNLKDLEEQLKARVLPKITTLHGVVWRDFDGDGRPKGKEPRLPAIIYWDKNADEEHNASNEPFVRTNKRGLYQIQWISKSYPTSIRLGCLLTEDNASKSIPLLPVFVFSEENPVPSNVRLATLEKAGRKEISFPYRRLPVLEGYLWNDTNENGERDDNETGLEGVNLFLDKNGDNEPTDDEFSFQTSSDGSFSQAIPPGPYQLRVQLKSPQSKITFPKGEDPSHSGLGNFEQTIKGLRFGVYDPNQQENQNEDQNEDSDESQSQEENQEQEVVERSNNALYKSLLEASESKSKPLPIKVEHDPNGTEGGAPRP
;
A
#
# COMPACT_ATOMS: atom_id res chain seq x y z
N MET A 1 -49.82 -28.38 4.71
CA MET A 1 -50.95 -28.42 5.68
C MET A 1 -51.11 -27.03 6.28
N ILE A 2 -52.32 -26.63 6.67
CA ILE A 2 -52.52 -25.34 7.36
C ILE A 2 -52.42 -25.61 8.86
N SER A 3 -51.43 -25.02 9.52
CA SER A 3 -51.31 -25.00 10.99
C SER A 3 -51.76 -23.64 11.54
N PHE A 4 -51.95 -23.54 12.84
CA PHE A 4 -52.20 -22.27 13.53
C PHE A 4 -51.10 -22.06 14.56
N ALA A 5 -50.52 -20.87 14.61
CA ALA A 5 -49.51 -20.51 15.62
C ALA A 5 -50.06 -20.72 17.03
N ASP A 6 -51.30 -20.25 17.23
CA ASP A 6 -51.97 -20.20 18.51
C ASP A 6 -53.42 -20.69 18.40
N PRO A 7 -53.66 -22.02 18.38
CA PRO A 7 -54.99 -22.59 18.14
C PRO A 7 -56.05 -22.21 19.20
N TYR A 8 -55.61 -21.77 20.38
CA TYR A 8 -56.50 -21.39 21.49
C TYR A 8 -57.45 -20.23 21.13
N TRP A 9 -57.04 -19.33 20.23
CA TRP A 9 -57.90 -18.24 19.75
C TRP A 9 -59.11 -18.74 18.96
N LEU A 10 -59.04 -19.89 18.30
CA LEU A 10 -60.18 -20.48 17.59
C LEU A 10 -61.23 -21.02 18.57
N TYR A 11 -60.78 -21.70 19.63
CA TYR A 11 -61.66 -22.22 20.68
C TYR A 11 -62.32 -21.10 21.48
N LEU A 12 -61.66 -19.95 21.64
CA LEU A 12 -62.23 -18.78 22.30
C LEU A 12 -63.14 -17.95 21.36
N GLY A 13 -62.72 -17.77 20.11
CA GLY A 13 -63.39 -16.92 19.13
C GLY A 13 -64.75 -17.43 18.67
N GLY A 14 -64.90 -18.75 18.49
CA GLY A 14 -66.16 -19.37 18.08
C GLY A 14 -67.32 -19.09 19.06
N PRO A 15 -67.17 -19.42 20.36
CA PRO A 15 -68.16 -19.12 21.38
C PRO A 15 -68.43 -17.62 21.52
N ILE A 16 -67.40 -16.76 21.47
CA ILE A 16 -67.58 -15.31 21.59
C ILE A 16 -68.39 -14.74 20.41
N ALA A 17 -68.07 -15.14 19.17
CA ALA A 17 -68.81 -14.72 17.99
C ALA A 17 -70.28 -15.20 18.04
N LEU A 18 -70.50 -16.42 18.54
CA LEU A 18 -71.85 -16.98 18.69
C LEU A 18 -72.65 -16.28 19.81
N ILE A 19 -72.02 -16.00 20.95
CA ILE A 19 -72.65 -15.25 22.06
C ILE A 19 -72.97 -13.83 21.61
N ALA A 20 -72.06 -13.15 20.92
CA ALA A 20 -72.27 -11.80 20.41
C ALA A 20 -73.44 -11.77 19.41
N THR A 21 -73.50 -12.70 18.45
CA THR A 21 -74.62 -12.78 17.51
C THR A 21 -75.95 -13.11 18.19
N CYS A 22 -75.98 -14.09 19.09
CA CYS A 22 -77.18 -14.43 19.86
C CYS A 22 -77.66 -13.26 20.75
N PHE A 23 -76.75 -12.53 21.38
CA PHE A 23 -77.08 -11.36 22.19
C PHE A 23 -77.69 -10.24 21.34
N LEU A 24 -77.12 -9.98 20.15
CA LEU A 24 -77.66 -9.00 19.21
C LEU A 24 -79.05 -9.40 18.69
N PHE A 25 -79.25 -10.68 18.36
CA PHE A 25 -80.57 -11.21 17.97
C PHE A 25 -81.60 -11.07 19.10
N TRP A 26 -81.20 -11.39 20.33
CA TRP A 26 -82.06 -11.26 21.50
C TRP A 26 -82.40 -9.79 21.80
N HIS A 27 -81.43 -8.89 21.68
CA HIS A 27 -81.62 -7.45 21.87
C HIS A 27 -82.58 -6.87 20.83
N GLU A 28 -82.45 -7.24 19.56
CA GLU A 28 -83.36 -6.82 18.47
C GLU A 28 -84.80 -7.33 18.75
N LYS A 29 -84.94 -8.59 19.18
CA LYS A 29 -86.24 -9.18 19.57
C LYS A 29 -86.84 -8.49 20.80
N ARG A 30 -86.02 -8.09 21.78
CA ARG A 30 -86.47 -7.36 22.97
C ARG A 30 -86.88 -5.92 22.64
N LYS A 31 -86.15 -5.24 21.76
CA LYS A 31 -86.51 -3.92 21.23
C LYS A 31 -87.87 -3.98 20.53
N ARG A 32 -88.10 -5.01 19.71
CA ARG A 32 -89.38 -5.26 19.06
C ARG A 32 -90.52 -5.50 20.05
N ARG A 33 -90.32 -6.38 21.04
CA ARG A 33 -91.30 -6.61 22.13
C ARG A 33 -91.62 -5.35 22.93
N ARG A 34 -90.68 -4.42 23.07
CA ARG A 34 -90.93 -3.11 23.70
C ARG A 34 -91.75 -2.22 22.77
N LEU A 35 -91.41 -2.14 21.48
CA LEU A 35 -92.21 -1.40 20.49
C LEU A 35 -93.66 -1.90 20.40
N GLU A 36 -93.87 -3.22 20.46
CA GLU A 36 -95.18 -3.87 20.47
C GLU A 36 -96.04 -3.50 21.70
N LYS A 37 -95.44 -2.97 22.77
CA LYS A 37 -96.17 -2.44 23.94
C LYS A 37 -96.61 -0.98 23.77
N PHE A 38 -96.01 -0.24 22.84
CA PHE A 38 -96.29 1.19 22.62
C PHE A 38 -97.20 1.45 21.41
N ALA A 39 -97.33 0.50 20.48
CA ALA A 39 -98.20 0.62 19.30
C ALA A 39 -98.81 -0.73 18.92
N SER A 40 -100.01 -0.72 18.32
CA SER A 40 -100.67 -1.95 17.86
C SER A 40 -99.91 -2.58 16.68
N THR A 41 -99.89 -3.91 16.60
CA THR A 41 -99.10 -4.67 15.61
C THR A 41 -99.34 -4.26 14.15
N LYS A 42 -100.53 -3.72 13.83
CA LYS A 42 -100.87 -3.20 12.49
C LYS A 42 -100.33 -1.78 12.19
N LEU A 43 -100.05 -0.96 13.21
CA LEU A 43 -99.53 0.41 13.04
C LEU A 43 -97.99 0.46 13.05
N ILE A 44 -97.33 -0.55 13.63
CA ILE A 44 -95.86 -0.64 13.70
C ILE A 44 -95.25 -0.80 12.31
N ASP A 45 -95.81 -1.66 11.45
CA ASP A 45 -95.29 -1.87 10.10
C ASP A 45 -95.40 -0.60 9.23
N GLY A 46 -96.42 0.25 9.47
CA GLY A 46 -96.59 1.54 8.80
C GLY A 46 -95.66 2.65 9.31
N LEU A 47 -95.35 2.68 10.61
CA LEU A 47 -94.47 3.68 11.23
C LEU A 47 -92.97 3.31 11.15
N THR A 48 -92.65 2.03 10.89
CA THR A 48 -91.28 1.52 10.75
C THR A 48 -90.94 1.07 9.33
N ALA A 49 -91.60 1.66 8.31
CA ALA A 49 -91.44 1.31 6.90
C ALA A 49 -90.00 1.36 6.35
N ASN A 50 -89.06 1.97 7.09
CA ASN A 50 -87.63 2.01 6.75
C ASN A 50 -86.77 0.97 7.49
N HIS A 51 -87.36 0.06 8.28
CA HIS A 51 -86.64 -0.97 9.05
C HIS A 51 -86.92 -2.37 8.49
N SER A 52 -85.96 -2.94 7.76
CA SER A 52 -86.06 -4.30 7.20
C SER A 52 -85.49 -5.33 8.16
N ASN A 53 -86.33 -6.26 8.62
CA ASN A 53 -85.93 -7.39 9.47
C ASN A 53 -84.89 -8.29 8.79
N LYS A 54 -84.96 -8.43 7.46
CA LYS A 54 -83.97 -9.19 6.68
C LYS A 54 -82.61 -8.50 6.69
N LYS A 55 -82.59 -7.16 6.58
CA LYS A 55 -81.35 -6.37 6.64
C LYS A 55 -80.71 -6.44 8.03
N ALA A 56 -81.52 -6.38 9.10
CA ALA A 56 -81.04 -6.53 10.47
C ALA A 56 -80.46 -7.93 10.74
N PHE A 57 -81.14 -8.98 10.26
CA PHE A 57 -80.65 -10.37 10.34
C PHE A 57 -79.28 -10.53 9.66
N TRP A 58 -79.17 -10.14 8.40
CA TRP A 58 -77.92 -10.26 7.64
C TRP A 58 -76.79 -9.43 8.22
N ARG A 59 -77.08 -8.23 8.72
CA ARG A 59 -76.09 -7.39 9.40
C ARG A 59 -75.49 -8.08 10.63
N GLN A 60 -76.32 -8.71 11.47
CA GLN A 60 -75.84 -9.43 12.65
C GLN A 60 -75.03 -10.68 12.27
N VAL A 61 -75.44 -11.40 11.23
CA VAL A 61 -74.69 -12.55 10.70
C VAL A 61 -73.31 -12.11 10.16
N VAL A 62 -73.27 -11.05 9.35
CA VAL A 62 -72.02 -10.50 8.80
C VAL A 62 -71.07 -10.05 9.93
N LEU A 63 -71.59 -9.40 10.97
CA LEU A 63 -70.81 -9.00 12.14
C LEU A 63 -70.22 -10.21 12.88
N GLY A 64 -71.02 -11.27 13.08
CA GLY A 64 -70.56 -12.50 13.72
C GLY A 64 -69.44 -13.18 12.95
N VAL A 65 -69.59 -13.27 11.63
CA VAL A 65 -68.56 -13.83 10.75
C VAL A 65 -67.30 -12.98 10.76
N ALA A 66 -67.42 -11.65 10.76
CA ALA A 66 -66.27 -10.75 10.82
C ALA A 66 -65.50 -10.89 12.15
N ILE A 67 -66.20 -10.93 13.29
CA ILE A 67 -65.59 -11.16 14.61
C ILE A 67 -64.88 -12.51 14.64
N PHE A 68 -65.52 -13.56 14.13
CA PHE A 68 -64.90 -14.88 14.06
C PHE A 68 -63.62 -14.85 13.22
N LEU A 69 -63.63 -14.21 12.05
CA LEU A 69 -62.44 -14.07 11.19
C LEU A 69 -61.31 -13.28 11.87
N LEU A 70 -61.60 -12.29 12.72
CA LEU A 70 -60.58 -11.63 13.53
C LEU A 70 -59.91 -12.59 14.52
N PHE A 71 -60.66 -13.48 15.15
CA PHE A 71 -60.06 -14.53 15.98
C PHE A 71 -59.26 -15.55 15.16
N VAL A 72 -59.67 -15.83 13.92
CA VAL A 72 -58.87 -16.64 12.99
C VAL A 72 -57.56 -15.92 12.65
N THR A 73 -57.55 -14.58 12.50
CA THR A 73 -56.29 -13.84 12.29
C THR A 73 -55.37 -13.89 13.50
N LEU A 74 -55.92 -13.78 14.72
CA LEU A 74 -55.17 -13.89 15.97
C LEU A 74 -54.62 -15.30 16.20
N ALA A 75 -55.32 -16.33 15.72
CA ALA A 75 -54.83 -17.71 15.75
C ALA A 75 -53.57 -17.92 14.88
N GLY A 76 -53.25 -16.96 14.00
CA GLY A 76 -52.04 -16.99 13.18
C GLY A 76 -52.03 -18.17 12.21
N PRO A 77 -52.88 -18.18 11.17
CA PRO A 77 -52.90 -19.25 10.18
C PRO A 77 -51.53 -19.31 9.49
N GLN A 78 -50.92 -20.48 9.50
CA GLN A 78 -49.60 -20.72 8.94
C GLN A 78 -49.71 -21.63 7.72
N ALA A 79 -49.08 -21.23 6.62
CA ALA A 79 -49.05 -22.03 5.41
C ALA A 79 -47.76 -21.81 4.63
N GLY A 80 -47.03 -22.89 4.40
CA GLY A 80 -45.68 -22.85 3.84
C GLY A 80 -44.63 -22.52 4.90
N THR A 81 -43.38 -22.79 4.57
CA THR A 81 -42.22 -22.60 5.43
C THR A 81 -41.19 -21.74 4.71
N THR A 82 -40.41 -20.98 5.46
CA THR A 82 -39.23 -20.29 4.96
C THR A 82 -38.03 -20.74 5.77
N THR A 83 -36.93 -21.02 5.09
CA THR A 83 -35.65 -21.29 5.75
C THR A 83 -35.04 -19.96 6.18
N ARG A 84 -34.74 -19.82 7.46
CA ARG A 84 -33.96 -18.71 7.98
C ARG A 84 -32.54 -19.21 8.18
N GLN A 85 -31.60 -18.68 7.41
CA GLN A 85 -30.19 -18.95 7.65
C GLN A 85 -29.80 -18.26 8.97
N LYS A 86 -29.74 -19.02 10.06
CA LYS A 86 -29.11 -18.54 11.29
C LYS A 86 -27.61 -18.74 11.10
N ALA A 87 -26.81 -17.70 11.32
CA ALA A 87 -25.36 -17.83 11.37
C ALA A 87 -25.02 -18.97 12.34
N THR A 88 -24.43 -20.04 11.83
CA THR A 88 -24.12 -21.23 12.62
C THR A 88 -22.85 -20.95 13.39
N LYS A 89 -22.86 -21.24 14.69
CA LYS A 89 -21.62 -21.38 15.45
C LYS A 89 -20.97 -22.69 14.98
N GLY A 90 -19.70 -22.66 14.59
CA GLY A 90 -18.92 -23.88 14.39
C GLY A 90 -18.77 -24.67 15.68
N ILE A 91 -18.15 -25.84 15.59
CA ILE A 91 -17.88 -26.66 16.77
C ILE A 91 -16.63 -26.18 17.51
N ASP A 92 -16.57 -26.51 18.80
CA ASP A 92 -15.45 -26.16 19.66
C ASP A 92 -14.52 -27.36 19.84
N ILE A 93 -13.26 -27.18 19.44
CA ILE A 93 -12.25 -28.23 19.48
C ILE A 93 -11.07 -27.73 20.32
N ILE A 94 -10.78 -28.42 21.41
CA ILE A 94 -9.56 -28.18 22.18
C ILE A 94 -8.57 -29.28 21.84
N ILE A 95 -7.38 -28.89 21.38
CA ILE A 95 -6.26 -29.80 21.18
C ILE A 95 -5.41 -29.79 22.45
N ALA A 96 -5.27 -30.96 23.08
CA ALA A 96 -4.33 -31.19 24.17
C ALA A 96 -3.09 -31.89 23.61
N LEU A 97 -1.97 -31.18 23.57
CA LEU A 97 -0.71 -31.63 22.99
C LEU A 97 0.32 -31.96 24.07
N ASP A 98 0.84 -33.19 24.04
CA ASP A 98 1.97 -33.60 24.87
C ASP A 98 3.26 -32.92 24.39
N ILE A 99 3.99 -32.28 25.31
CA ILE A 99 5.29 -31.65 25.07
C ILE A 99 6.39 -32.17 26.03
N SER A 100 6.17 -33.37 26.58
CA SER A 100 7.17 -34.09 27.36
C SER A 100 8.40 -34.45 26.53
N ARG A 101 9.50 -34.85 27.19
CA ARG A 101 10.76 -35.14 26.51
C ARG A 101 10.66 -36.31 25.53
N SER A 102 9.74 -37.25 25.72
CA SER A 102 9.53 -38.38 24.80
C SER A 102 9.05 -37.94 23.41
N MET A 103 8.42 -36.76 23.31
CA MET A 103 8.00 -36.16 22.04
C MET A 103 9.16 -35.64 21.17
N LEU A 104 10.40 -35.64 21.68
CA LEU A 104 11.63 -35.40 20.90
C LEU A 104 12.11 -36.65 20.14
N ALA A 105 11.50 -37.82 20.36
CA ALA A 105 11.80 -39.03 19.63
C ALA A 105 11.63 -38.84 18.11
N ARG A 106 12.49 -39.50 17.33
CA ARG A 106 12.58 -39.37 15.86
C ARG A 106 12.15 -40.64 15.12
N ASP A 107 11.27 -41.42 15.72
CA ASP A 107 10.56 -42.52 15.04
C ASP A 107 9.57 -42.01 14.00
N VAL A 108 9.07 -40.79 14.17
CA VAL A 108 8.37 -40.03 13.15
C VAL A 108 9.21 -38.81 12.76
N SER A 109 9.42 -38.59 11.46
CA SER A 109 10.26 -37.49 10.96
C SER A 109 9.48 -36.16 10.94
N PRO A 110 10.07 -35.04 11.41
CA PRO A 110 11.45 -34.92 11.91
C PRO A 110 11.65 -35.31 13.39
N ASN A 111 10.65 -35.05 14.23
CA ASN A 111 10.43 -35.67 15.54
C ASN A 111 8.91 -35.71 15.79
N ARG A 112 8.45 -36.40 16.83
CA ARG A 112 7.01 -36.55 17.13
C ARG A 112 6.30 -35.19 17.26
N LEU A 113 6.83 -34.26 18.07
CA LEU A 113 6.22 -32.95 18.32
C LEU A 113 6.10 -32.10 17.05
N GLU A 114 7.19 -31.92 16.33
CA GLU A 114 7.25 -31.11 15.11
C GLU A 114 6.41 -31.73 13.99
N ARG A 115 6.30 -33.07 13.95
CA ARG A 115 5.39 -33.70 13.00
C ARG A 115 3.92 -33.42 13.33
N VAL A 116 3.53 -33.49 14.60
CA VAL A 116 2.17 -33.16 15.03
C VAL A 116 1.84 -31.70 14.73
N LYS A 117 2.76 -30.77 15.04
CA LYS A 117 2.57 -29.33 14.74
C LYS A 117 2.27 -29.09 13.26
N ARG A 118 3.07 -29.68 12.37
CA ARG A 118 2.87 -29.59 10.91
C ARG A 118 1.55 -30.20 10.46
N GLU A 119 1.14 -31.30 11.07
CA GLU A 119 -0.12 -31.95 10.70
C GLU A 119 -1.32 -31.11 11.13
N ILE A 120 -1.30 -30.54 12.34
CA ILE A 120 -2.33 -29.58 12.77
C ILE A 120 -2.39 -28.37 11.82
N GLU A 121 -1.23 -27.82 11.44
CA GLU A 121 -1.14 -26.71 10.48
C GLU A 121 -1.77 -27.05 9.12
N ASN A 122 -1.48 -28.24 8.58
CA ASN A 122 -2.02 -28.68 7.28
C ASN A 122 -3.54 -28.89 7.30
N GLN A 123 -4.11 -29.30 8.42
CA GLN A 123 -5.56 -29.57 8.52
C GLN A 123 -6.37 -28.31 8.87
N LEU A 124 -5.72 -27.25 9.37
CA LEU A 124 -6.42 -26.08 9.88
C LEU A 124 -7.20 -25.32 8.81
N ASP A 125 -6.68 -25.26 7.57
CA ASP A 125 -7.34 -24.61 6.43
C ASP A 125 -8.71 -25.23 6.09
N LYS A 126 -8.96 -26.48 6.51
CA LYS A 126 -10.24 -27.16 6.28
C LYS A 126 -11.29 -26.83 7.36
N MET A 127 -10.90 -26.26 8.50
CA MET A 127 -11.74 -26.09 9.69
C MET A 127 -12.48 -24.75 9.74
N ASP A 128 -12.84 -24.19 8.58
CA ASP A 128 -13.41 -22.85 8.46
C ASP A 128 -14.74 -22.70 9.24
N GLY A 129 -14.76 -21.73 10.16
CA GLY A 129 -15.89 -21.45 11.05
C GLY A 129 -15.85 -22.15 12.42
N ASP A 130 -14.93 -23.08 12.67
CA ASP A 130 -14.77 -23.76 13.97
C ASP A 130 -13.83 -23.02 14.92
N ARG A 131 -14.13 -23.07 16.23
CA ARG A 131 -13.26 -22.47 17.27
C ARG A 131 -12.27 -23.51 17.77
N MET A 132 -11.01 -23.12 17.85
CA MET A 132 -9.95 -23.99 18.36
C MET A 132 -9.27 -23.45 19.61
N GLY A 133 -8.92 -24.36 20.52
CA GLY A 133 -8.11 -24.07 21.70
C GLY A 133 -6.89 -24.99 21.79
N LEU A 134 -5.83 -24.53 22.45
CA LEU A 134 -4.59 -25.28 22.66
C LEU A 134 -4.28 -25.40 24.14
N ILE A 135 -4.26 -26.65 24.61
CA ILE A 135 -3.68 -27.04 25.89
C ILE A 135 -2.38 -27.76 25.58
N VAL A 136 -1.31 -27.43 26.32
CA VAL A 136 -0.09 -28.24 26.27
C VAL A 136 0.18 -28.82 27.64
N PHE A 137 0.73 -30.03 27.66
CA PHE A 137 0.95 -30.73 28.91
C PHE A 137 2.23 -31.58 28.91
N ALA A 138 2.75 -31.78 30.12
CA ALA A 138 3.79 -32.73 30.50
C ALA A 138 3.44 -33.14 31.96
N GLY A 139 4.30 -32.94 32.96
CA GLY A 139 3.94 -33.19 34.37
C GLY A 139 2.87 -32.22 34.92
N ASN A 140 2.60 -31.13 34.22
CA ASN A 140 1.49 -30.19 34.45
C ASN A 140 0.85 -29.81 33.11
N ALA A 141 -0.34 -29.22 33.13
CA ALA A 141 -1.07 -28.76 31.94
C ALA A 141 -1.36 -27.26 32.00
N PHE A 142 -1.27 -26.58 30.86
CA PHE A 142 -1.54 -25.14 30.73
C PHE A 142 -2.36 -24.85 29.48
N LEU A 143 -3.31 -23.92 29.59
CA LEU A 143 -4.10 -23.41 28.47
C LEU A 143 -3.29 -22.29 27.83
N HIS A 144 -2.72 -22.55 26.66
CA HIS A 144 -1.91 -21.58 25.92
C HIS A 144 -2.73 -20.77 24.94
N CYS A 145 -3.75 -21.38 24.33
CA CYS A 145 -4.68 -20.69 23.46
C CYS A 145 -6.12 -20.99 23.93
N PRO A 146 -6.85 -19.99 24.45
CA PRO A 146 -8.29 -20.11 24.66
C PRO A 146 -9.01 -20.40 23.34
N LEU A 147 -10.25 -20.91 23.43
CA LEU A 147 -11.09 -21.15 22.25
C LEU A 147 -11.23 -19.87 21.42
N THR A 148 -10.79 -19.92 20.17
CA THR A 148 -10.80 -18.80 19.23
C THR A 148 -11.12 -19.25 17.81
N SER A 149 -11.82 -18.41 17.06
CA SER A 149 -11.97 -18.57 15.60
C SER A 149 -10.77 -17.97 14.83
N ASP A 150 -9.86 -17.25 15.49
CA ASP A 150 -8.60 -16.78 14.90
C ASP A 150 -7.59 -17.94 14.86
N HIS A 151 -7.65 -18.72 13.78
CA HIS A 151 -6.74 -19.82 13.49
C HIS A 151 -5.27 -19.37 13.38
N GLN A 152 -5.01 -18.13 12.97
CA GLN A 152 -3.64 -17.60 12.88
C GLN A 152 -3.07 -17.32 14.28
N ALA A 153 -3.89 -16.88 15.23
CA ALA A 153 -3.47 -16.78 16.64
C ALA A 153 -3.18 -18.15 17.25
N PHE A 154 -4.00 -19.15 16.92
CA PHE A 154 -3.75 -20.54 17.31
C PHE A 154 -2.41 -21.05 16.75
N LEU A 155 -2.15 -20.89 15.44
CA LEU A 155 -0.88 -21.32 14.80
C LEU A 155 0.34 -20.63 15.40
N ARG A 156 0.30 -19.32 15.62
CA ARG A 156 1.40 -18.58 16.27
C ARG A 156 1.70 -19.08 17.68
N THR A 157 0.68 -19.61 18.36
CA THR A 157 0.83 -20.19 19.69
C THR A 157 1.40 -21.59 19.60
N LEU A 158 0.88 -22.42 18.69
CA LEU A 158 1.37 -23.78 18.43
C LEU A 158 2.84 -23.80 18.00
N ASP A 159 3.25 -22.90 17.11
CA ASP A 159 4.62 -22.84 16.58
C ASP A 159 5.67 -22.58 17.68
N LYS A 160 5.32 -21.78 18.68
CA LYS A 160 6.18 -21.46 19.84
C LYS A 160 6.32 -22.60 20.85
N MET A 161 5.56 -23.68 20.71
CA MET A 161 5.62 -24.81 21.64
C MET A 161 6.86 -25.64 21.36
N GLU A 162 7.72 -25.75 22.37
CA GLU A 162 8.93 -26.56 22.37
C GLU A 162 8.90 -27.57 23.53
N ALA A 163 9.43 -28.77 23.27
CA ALA A 163 9.53 -29.80 24.30
C ALA A 163 10.43 -29.33 25.45
N GLY A 164 10.01 -29.58 26.69
CA GLY A 164 10.74 -29.14 27.89
C GLY A 164 10.48 -27.69 28.33
N THR A 165 9.56 -26.96 27.66
CA THR A 165 9.05 -25.67 28.16
C THR A 165 8.41 -25.82 29.55
N ILE A 166 7.70 -26.92 29.78
CA ILE A 166 7.18 -27.30 31.10
C ILE A 166 8.29 -28.04 31.86
N LYS A 167 8.78 -27.44 32.95
CA LYS A 167 9.85 -28.00 33.79
C LYS A 167 9.43 -29.22 34.61
N ALA A 168 8.13 -29.42 34.81
CA ALA A 168 7.60 -30.59 35.52
C ALA A 168 7.84 -31.84 34.66
N GLU A 169 8.65 -32.76 35.17
CA GLU A 169 8.94 -34.03 34.48
C GLU A 169 7.74 -34.99 34.55
N GLY A 170 7.71 -35.95 33.61
CA GLY A 170 6.60 -36.88 33.43
C GLY A 170 5.49 -36.34 32.53
N THR A 171 4.40 -37.10 32.45
CA THR A 171 3.20 -36.79 31.67
C THR A 171 1.97 -37.06 32.53
N ASP A 172 1.13 -36.04 32.72
CA ASP A 172 -0.10 -36.06 33.51
C ASP A 172 -1.29 -35.68 32.62
N MET A 173 -1.94 -36.69 32.06
CA MET A 173 -3.10 -36.51 31.18
C MET A 173 -4.35 -36.07 31.95
N ALA A 174 -4.45 -36.38 33.25
CA ALA A 174 -5.62 -36.02 34.05
C ALA A 174 -5.77 -34.51 34.14
N LYS A 175 -4.68 -33.80 34.42
CA LYS A 175 -4.66 -32.33 34.46
C LYS A 175 -5.05 -31.70 33.13
N ALA A 176 -4.62 -32.29 32.01
CA ALA A 176 -4.97 -31.79 30.68
C ALA A 176 -6.47 -31.93 30.41
N ILE A 177 -7.06 -33.08 30.73
CA ILE A 177 -8.49 -33.36 30.59
C ILE A 177 -9.32 -32.44 31.50
N ASP A 178 -8.93 -32.30 32.77
CA ASP A 178 -9.63 -31.43 33.73
C ASP A 178 -9.56 -29.95 33.32
N LEU A 179 -8.42 -29.52 32.78
CA LEU A 179 -8.26 -28.16 32.28
C LEU A 179 -9.10 -27.92 31.02
N ALA A 180 -9.18 -28.90 30.12
CA ALA A 180 -10.06 -28.83 28.96
C ALA A 180 -11.51 -28.63 29.37
N ASN A 181 -12.01 -29.43 30.33
CA ASN A 181 -13.38 -29.32 30.81
C ASN A 181 -13.71 -27.92 31.39
N ARG A 182 -12.75 -27.28 32.06
CA ARG A 182 -12.92 -25.91 32.58
C ARG A 182 -12.81 -24.82 31.52
N SER A 183 -12.26 -25.14 30.36
CA SER A 183 -11.98 -24.18 29.28
C SER A 183 -13.14 -24.04 28.29
N PHE A 184 -14.05 -25.03 28.23
CA PHE A 184 -15.29 -24.93 27.47
C PHE A 184 -16.31 -24.01 28.18
N GLU A 185 -17.16 -23.33 27.41
CA GLU A 185 -18.25 -22.53 27.97
C GLU A 185 -19.38 -23.43 28.51
N SER A 186 -20.12 -22.95 29.51
CA SER A 186 -21.17 -23.73 30.19
C SER A 186 -22.43 -24.01 29.36
N ASP A 187 -22.61 -23.33 28.23
CA ASP A 187 -23.77 -23.47 27.33
C ASP A 187 -23.47 -24.39 26.12
N ASP A 188 -22.22 -24.82 25.96
CA ASP A 188 -21.81 -25.65 24.83
C ASP A 188 -22.08 -27.14 25.12
N LYS A 189 -23.03 -27.72 24.38
CA LYS A 189 -23.37 -29.15 24.47
C LYS A 189 -22.36 -30.06 23.77
N ASP A 190 -21.53 -29.51 22.90
CA ASP A 190 -20.65 -30.26 22.02
C ASP A 190 -19.19 -29.90 22.23
N ARG A 191 -18.61 -30.52 23.25
CA ARG A 191 -17.24 -30.28 23.68
C ARG A 191 -16.34 -31.41 23.19
N PHE A 192 -15.41 -31.09 22.29
CA PHE A 192 -14.49 -32.06 21.71
C PHE A 192 -13.06 -31.79 22.15
N LEU A 193 -12.45 -32.78 22.81
CA LEU A 193 -11.04 -32.75 23.19
C LEU A 193 -10.27 -33.72 22.29
N VAL A 194 -9.24 -33.24 21.60
CA VAL A 194 -8.29 -34.08 20.86
C VAL A 194 -7.00 -34.17 21.66
N LEU A 195 -6.74 -35.32 22.27
CA LEU A 195 -5.56 -35.59 23.09
C LEU A 195 -4.49 -36.31 22.26
N ILE A 196 -3.32 -35.68 22.09
CA ILE A 196 -2.21 -36.21 21.30
C ILE A 196 -1.02 -36.51 22.22
N SER A 197 -0.64 -37.77 22.34
CA SER A 197 0.44 -38.23 23.24
C SER A 197 0.99 -39.59 22.80
N ASP A 198 2.14 -39.98 23.36
CA ASP A 198 2.69 -41.33 23.23
C ASP A 198 2.20 -42.29 24.32
N GLY A 199 1.32 -41.85 25.22
CA GLY A 199 0.63 -42.72 26.17
C GLY A 199 1.36 -42.94 27.50
N ASP A 200 2.49 -42.27 27.74
CA ASP A 200 3.32 -42.46 28.93
C ASP A 200 2.77 -41.76 30.20
N ASP A 201 1.54 -42.10 30.63
CA ASP A 201 0.92 -41.54 31.84
C ASP A 201 1.45 -42.22 33.12
N VAL A 202 2.31 -41.50 33.85
CA VAL A 202 3.01 -42.00 35.06
C VAL A 202 2.02 -42.31 36.19
N GLU A 203 0.95 -41.52 36.34
CA GLU A 203 -0.01 -41.64 37.45
C GLU A 203 -1.32 -42.35 37.05
N ARG A 204 -1.48 -42.65 35.74
CA ARG A 204 -2.68 -43.27 35.15
C ARG A 204 -3.97 -42.53 35.53
N GLY A 205 -3.85 -41.21 35.70
CA GLY A 205 -4.95 -40.35 36.12
C GLY A 205 -5.94 -40.06 35.00
N GLY A 206 -5.47 -40.08 33.73
CA GLY A 206 -6.28 -39.69 32.58
C GLY A 206 -7.55 -40.52 32.41
N VAL A 207 -7.46 -41.83 32.67
CA VAL A 207 -8.61 -42.75 32.62
C VAL A 207 -9.68 -42.37 33.66
N LYS A 208 -9.29 -41.99 34.88
CA LYS A 208 -10.27 -41.57 35.91
C LYS A 208 -10.90 -40.23 35.56
N ALA A 209 -10.10 -39.28 35.06
CA ALA A 209 -10.59 -37.98 34.61
C ALA A 209 -11.61 -38.14 33.46
N SER A 210 -11.40 -39.10 32.56
CA SER A 210 -12.31 -39.35 31.43
C SER A 210 -13.72 -39.82 31.86
N GLU A 211 -13.88 -40.44 33.04
CA GLU A 211 -15.19 -40.92 33.55
C GLU A 211 -16.05 -39.82 34.15
N SER A 212 -15.42 -38.78 34.72
CA SER A 212 -16.10 -37.73 35.47
C SER A 212 -16.47 -36.50 34.64
N ASN A 213 -16.10 -36.48 33.35
CA ASN A 213 -16.18 -35.30 32.50
C ASN A 213 -17.15 -35.50 31.33
N ASP A 214 -17.90 -34.46 31.00
CA ASP A 214 -18.96 -34.44 29.96
C ASP A 214 -18.41 -33.94 28.60
N VAL A 215 -17.14 -34.27 28.34
CA VAL A 215 -16.37 -33.89 27.15
C VAL A 215 -16.04 -35.16 26.36
N ARG A 216 -16.27 -35.15 25.06
CA ARG A 216 -15.89 -36.28 24.19
C ARG A 216 -14.41 -36.21 23.85
N ILE A 217 -13.63 -37.20 24.27
CA ILE A 217 -12.17 -37.21 24.11
C ILE A 217 -11.78 -38.16 22.98
N PHE A 218 -11.22 -37.58 21.93
CA PHE A 218 -10.55 -38.29 20.85
C PHE A 218 -9.07 -38.36 21.20
N THR A 219 -8.46 -39.53 21.02
CA THR A 219 -7.05 -39.74 21.38
C THR A 219 -6.25 -40.13 20.15
N VAL A 220 -5.09 -39.50 19.97
CA VAL A 220 -4.18 -39.78 18.86
C VAL A 220 -2.84 -40.22 19.42
N GLY A 221 -2.54 -41.51 19.23
CA GLY A 221 -1.31 -42.13 19.73
C GLY A 221 -0.14 -41.93 18.77
N ILE A 222 0.95 -41.31 19.22
CA ILE A 222 2.14 -41.09 18.40
C ILE A 222 3.38 -41.82 18.93
N GLY A 223 4.00 -42.64 18.09
CA GLY A 223 5.27 -43.29 18.38
C GLY A 223 5.33 -44.74 17.90
N SER A 224 6.49 -45.36 18.05
CA SER A 224 6.75 -46.76 17.75
C SER A 224 6.52 -47.66 18.97
N GLU A 225 5.90 -48.82 18.75
CA GLU A 225 5.74 -49.89 19.76
C GLU A 225 7.08 -50.56 20.13
N GLU A 226 8.08 -50.51 19.25
CA GLU A 226 9.41 -51.09 19.49
C GLU A 226 10.24 -50.23 20.46
N GLY A 227 9.89 -48.94 20.57
CA GLY A 227 10.59 -47.95 21.39
C GLY A 227 11.85 -47.42 20.73
N VAL A 228 12.09 -46.11 20.87
CA VAL A 228 13.28 -45.44 20.32
C VAL A 228 13.97 -44.56 21.36
N ARG A 229 15.28 -44.39 21.22
CA ARG A 229 16.07 -43.50 22.10
C ARG A 229 15.69 -42.05 21.82
N ILE A 230 15.59 -41.25 22.87
CA ILE A 230 15.26 -39.83 22.76
C ILE A 230 16.54 -39.01 22.57
N PRO A 231 16.75 -38.32 21.44
CA PRO A 231 17.94 -37.52 21.21
C PRO A 231 17.85 -36.15 21.89
N LEU A 232 18.99 -35.62 22.33
CA LEU A 232 19.16 -34.26 22.85
C LEU A 232 19.66 -33.27 21.79
N ASP A 233 20.15 -33.77 20.65
CA ASP A 233 20.65 -32.92 19.58
C ASP A 233 19.49 -32.22 18.83
N PRO A 234 19.73 -31.01 18.32
CA PRO A 234 18.78 -30.31 17.45
C PRO A 234 18.34 -31.16 16.25
N VAL A 235 17.12 -30.91 15.76
CA VAL A 235 16.48 -31.66 14.66
C VAL A 235 17.37 -31.73 13.41
N ASP A 236 18.06 -30.65 13.07
CA ASP A 236 18.92 -30.55 11.87
C ASP A 236 20.25 -31.32 11.98
N LYS A 237 20.57 -31.88 13.15
CA LYS A 237 21.80 -32.63 13.40
C LYS A 237 21.51 -34.11 13.59
N PRO A 238 22.43 -35.01 13.15
CA PRO A 238 22.27 -36.44 13.41
C PRO A 238 22.25 -36.71 14.92
N PRO A 239 21.37 -37.61 15.41
CA PRO A 239 21.25 -37.90 16.84
C PRO A 239 22.50 -38.64 17.32
N ARG A 240 23.25 -38.02 18.24
CA ARG A 240 24.48 -38.55 18.84
C ARG A 240 24.40 -38.62 20.36
N ASN A 241 23.74 -37.63 20.96
CA ASN A 241 23.50 -37.53 22.40
C ASN A 241 22.07 -37.94 22.69
N PHE A 242 21.89 -38.85 23.65
CA PHE A 242 20.59 -39.36 24.05
C PHE A 242 20.33 -39.07 25.52
N ILE A 243 19.05 -38.95 25.88
CA ILE A 243 18.68 -38.81 27.28
C ILE A 243 18.97 -40.13 28.02
N THR A 244 19.57 -40.02 29.20
CA THR A 244 19.93 -41.16 30.04
C THR A 244 19.22 -41.08 31.39
N ASN A 245 18.95 -42.23 31.98
CA ASN A 245 18.41 -42.33 33.34
C ASN A 245 19.51 -42.13 34.40
N ASP A 246 19.16 -42.12 35.68
CA ASP A 246 20.10 -41.96 36.81
C ASP A 246 21.19 -43.05 36.88
N ARG A 247 21.03 -44.15 36.13
CA ARG A 247 21.99 -45.26 36.02
C ARG A 247 22.92 -45.13 34.80
N GLY A 248 22.75 -44.08 33.98
CA GLY A 248 23.53 -43.85 32.77
C GLY A 248 23.10 -44.69 31.56
N GLU A 249 21.91 -45.30 31.60
CA GLU A 249 21.34 -46.06 30.48
C GLU A 249 20.41 -45.17 29.65
N ASP A 250 20.42 -45.33 28.32
CA ASP A 250 19.55 -44.56 27.41
C ASP A 250 18.06 -44.84 27.71
N VAL A 251 17.25 -43.79 27.82
CA VAL A 251 15.80 -43.92 27.96
C VAL A 251 15.16 -44.19 26.61
N LEU A 252 14.26 -45.19 26.56
CA LEU A 252 13.50 -45.55 25.37
C LEU A 252 12.07 -45.01 25.48
N ALA A 253 11.66 -44.17 24.53
CA ALA A 253 10.28 -43.72 24.38
C ALA A 253 9.50 -44.75 23.56
N LYS A 254 8.50 -45.37 24.17
CA LYS A 254 7.64 -46.39 23.55
C LYS A 254 6.19 -45.92 23.60
N LEU A 255 5.46 -46.11 22.50
CA LEU A 255 4.02 -45.86 22.46
C LEU A 255 3.29 -46.90 23.35
N ASP A 256 2.50 -46.42 24.30
CA ASP A 256 1.51 -47.22 25.06
C ASP A 256 0.09 -46.77 24.70
N ASP A 257 -0.50 -47.42 23.71
CA ASP A 257 -1.83 -47.09 23.21
C ASP A 257 -2.98 -47.64 24.08
N SER A 258 -2.67 -48.51 25.05
CA SER A 258 -3.69 -49.20 25.85
C SER A 258 -4.54 -48.22 26.66
N TRP A 259 -3.90 -47.20 27.24
CA TRP A 259 -4.55 -46.16 28.04
C TRP A 259 -5.27 -45.12 27.20
N LEU A 260 -4.68 -44.73 26.06
CA LEU A 260 -5.31 -43.80 25.12
C LEU A 260 -6.64 -44.39 24.61
N ARG A 261 -6.64 -45.68 24.24
CA ARG A 261 -7.86 -46.41 23.87
C ARG A 261 -8.88 -46.46 25.00
N GLU A 262 -8.44 -46.65 26.25
CA GLU A 262 -9.35 -46.67 27.40
C GLU A 262 -9.98 -45.29 27.66
N ILE A 263 -9.21 -44.21 27.59
CA ILE A 263 -9.68 -42.82 27.72
C ILE A 263 -10.75 -42.54 26.68
N ALA A 264 -10.44 -42.76 25.39
CA ALA A 264 -11.38 -42.49 24.30
C ALA A 264 -12.70 -43.28 24.46
N ARG A 265 -12.60 -44.58 24.77
CA ARG A 265 -13.77 -45.45 24.94
C ARG A 265 -14.68 -45.00 26.09
N LYS A 266 -14.11 -44.49 27.18
CA LYS A 266 -14.88 -44.05 28.35
C LYS A 266 -15.59 -42.71 28.12
N SER A 267 -15.03 -41.84 27.29
CA SER A 267 -15.60 -40.53 26.96
C SER A 267 -16.40 -40.52 25.65
N GLU A 268 -16.84 -41.68 25.14
CA GLU A 268 -17.57 -41.79 23.85
C GLU A 268 -16.82 -41.18 22.65
N GLY A 269 -15.49 -41.15 22.69
CA GLY A 269 -14.63 -40.76 21.58
C GLY A 269 -13.93 -41.96 20.96
N GLU A 270 -12.96 -41.68 20.09
CA GLU A 270 -12.23 -42.71 19.34
C GLU A 270 -10.72 -42.57 19.48
N TYR A 271 -10.03 -43.70 19.32
CA TYR A 271 -8.58 -43.76 19.28
C TYR A 271 -8.13 -43.99 17.86
N GLU A 272 -7.21 -43.14 17.40
CA GLU A 272 -6.50 -43.30 16.14
C GLU A 272 -4.99 -43.33 16.36
N ALA A 273 -4.29 -44.18 15.62
CA ALA A 273 -2.83 -44.13 15.60
C ALA A 273 -2.38 -43.00 14.67
N PHE A 274 -1.46 -42.14 15.11
CA PHE A 274 -1.01 -40.97 14.34
C PHE A 274 -0.53 -41.34 12.93
N GLY A 275 0.15 -42.48 12.79
CA GLY A 275 0.67 -42.99 11.53
C GLY A 275 1.94 -42.26 11.05
N PRO A 276 2.69 -42.81 10.08
CA PRO A 276 3.93 -42.18 9.60
C PRO A 276 3.68 -40.83 8.92
N MET A 277 2.49 -40.65 8.35
CA MET A 277 2.14 -39.45 7.60
C MET A 277 1.24 -38.47 8.36
N GLY A 278 0.70 -38.85 9.53
CA GLY A 278 -0.29 -38.05 10.26
C GLY A 278 -1.74 -38.45 9.96
N GLU A 279 -1.96 -39.60 9.30
CA GLU A 279 -3.28 -40.02 8.83
C GLU A 279 -4.31 -40.13 9.96
N GLY A 280 -3.91 -40.54 11.16
CA GLY A 280 -4.83 -40.68 12.29
C GLY A 280 -5.33 -39.35 12.84
N LEU A 281 -4.47 -38.33 12.88
CA LEU A 281 -4.90 -36.98 13.28
C LEU A 281 -5.83 -36.38 12.22
N GLN A 282 -5.48 -36.55 10.94
CA GLN A 282 -6.34 -36.15 9.83
C GLN A 282 -7.74 -36.79 9.93
N ALA A 283 -7.81 -38.12 10.08
CA ALA A 283 -9.08 -38.84 10.18
C ALA A 283 -9.92 -38.37 11.37
N THR A 284 -9.27 -38.09 12.51
CA THR A 284 -9.94 -37.56 13.71
C THR A 284 -10.56 -36.19 13.44
N LEU A 285 -9.80 -35.27 12.85
CA LEU A 285 -10.28 -33.91 12.55
C LEU A 285 -11.37 -33.91 11.46
N GLU A 286 -11.23 -34.72 10.42
CA GLU A 286 -12.24 -34.87 9.36
C GLU A 286 -13.58 -35.41 9.92
N LYS A 287 -13.51 -36.35 10.88
CA LYS A 287 -14.72 -36.84 11.56
C LYS A 287 -15.38 -35.76 12.42
N LEU A 288 -14.58 -34.96 13.14
CA LEU A 288 -15.13 -33.83 13.91
C LEU A 288 -15.81 -32.82 13.00
N GLN A 289 -15.21 -32.52 11.85
CA GLN A 289 -15.82 -31.67 10.83
C GLN A 289 -17.15 -32.24 10.34
N GLU A 290 -17.23 -33.53 10.00
CA GLU A 290 -18.48 -34.18 9.57
C GLU A 290 -19.60 -33.99 10.61
N ILE A 291 -19.27 -34.16 11.90
CA ILE A 291 -20.20 -33.92 13.02
C ILE A 291 -20.63 -32.43 13.08
N GLY A 292 -19.71 -31.51 12.83
CA GLY A 292 -20.00 -30.07 12.74
C GLY A 292 -20.92 -29.73 11.56
N GLU A 293 -20.67 -30.31 10.39
CA GLU A 293 -21.47 -30.10 9.19
C GLU A 293 -22.89 -30.66 9.30
N GLU A 294 -23.05 -31.86 9.88
CA GLU A 294 -24.36 -32.46 10.13
C GLU A 294 -25.22 -31.53 11.01
N LYS A 295 -24.62 -30.91 12.03
CA LYS A 295 -25.31 -29.95 12.89
C LYS A 295 -25.59 -28.63 12.21
N ARG A 296 -24.64 -28.12 11.43
CA ARG A 296 -24.81 -26.91 10.63
C ARG A 296 -25.97 -27.07 9.65
N THR A 297 -26.04 -28.19 8.94
CA THR A 297 -27.14 -28.50 8.02
C THR A 297 -28.48 -28.70 8.76
N ALA A 298 -28.47 -29.32 9.94
CA ALA A 298 -29.68 -29.42 10.77
C ALA A 298 -30.20 -28.05 11.23
N LEU A 299 -29.32 -27.10 11.59
CA LEU A 299 -29.68 -25.74 11.99
C LEU A 299 -30.12 -24.86 10.82
N LEU A 300 -29.52 -25.02 9.64
CA LEU A 300 -29.89 -24.29 8.42
C LEU A 300 -31.27 -24.71 7.88
N ASN A 301 -31.68 -25.94 8.15
CA ASN A 301 -32.97 -26.50 7.74
C ASN A 301 -34.09 -26.29 8.76
N GLU A 302 -33.92 -25.39 9.74
CA GLU A 302 -35.00 -25.03 10.67
C GLU A 302 -36.09 -24.26 9.89
N GLU A 303 -37.11 -25.00 9.47
CA GLU A 303 -38.26 -24.49 8.73
C GLU A 303 -39.17 -23.66 9.64
N ILE A 304 -39.17 -22.34 9.49
CA ILE A 304 -40.11 -21.48 10.22
C ILE A 304 -41.42 -21.39 9.42
N PRO A 305 -42.58 -21.71 10.01
CA PRO A 305 -43.86 -21.61 9.32
C PRO A 305 -44.25 -20.14 9.08
N ILE A 306 -44.61 -19.81 7.83
CA ILE A 306 -44.98 -18.45 7.41
C ILE A 306 -46.42 -18.16 7.85
N GLN A 307 -46.62 -17.11 8.64
CA GLN A 307 -47.95 -16.64 8.99
C GLN A 307 -48.63 -15.95 7.79
N ARG A 308 -49.84 -16.39 7.43
CA ARG A 308 -50.64 -15.88 6.30
C ARG A 308 -51.92 -15.16 6.75
N PHE A 309 -51.87 -14.44 7.87
CA PHE A 309 -53.02 -13.64 8.33
C PHE A 309 -53.38 -12.49 7.37
N GLN A 310 -52.44 -12.09 6.50
CA GLN A 310 -52.58 -10.99 5.53
C GLN A 310 -53.79 -11.10 4.59
N PHE A 311 -54.29 -12.31 4.28
CA PHE A 311 -55.50 -12.48 3.45
C PHE A 311 -56.79 -12.49 4.28
N ILE A 312 -56.72 -12.96 5.52
CA ILE A 312 -57.89 -13.13 6.39
C ILE A 312 -58.28 -11.80 7.06
N LEU A 313 -57.29 -11.00 7.44
CA LEU A 313 -57.48 -9.69 8.08
C LEU A 313 -58.25 -8.69 7.21
N PRO A 314 -57.85 -8.41 5.94
CA PRO A 314 -58.60 -7.50 5.09
C PRO A 314 -60.00 -8.04 4.77
N LEU A 315 -60.19 -9.36 4.68
CA LEU A 315 -61.52 -9.96 4.51
C LEU A 315 -62.41 -9.70 5.73
N ALA A 316 -61.87 -9.82 6.95
CA ALA A 316 -62.60 -9.50 8.19
C ALA A 316 -62.98 -8.01 8.25
N ILE A 317 -62.03 -7.12 7.90
CA ILE A 317 -62.26 -5.66 7.84
C ILE A 317 -63.30 -5.32 6.75
N ALA A 318 -63.24 -5.95 5.57
CA ALA A 318 -64.21 -5.75 4.51
C ALA A 318 -65.62 -6.14 4.95
N LEU A 319 -65.78 -7.24 5.69
CA LEU A 319 -67.08 -7.63 6.24
C LEU A 319 -67.59 -6.65 7.30
N LEU A 320 -66.72 -6.07 8.14
CA LEU A 320 -67.10 -4.98 9.07
C LEU A 320 -67.55 -3.73 8.30
N ILE A 321 -66.91 -3.41 7.18
CA ILE A 321 -67.35 -2.32 6.30
C ILE A 321 -68.72 -2.63 5.70
N VAL A 322 -68.95 -3.85 5.22
CA VAL A 322 -70.26 -4.29 4.69
C VAL A 322 -71.35 -4.22 5.75
N GLU A 323 -71.07 -4.63 6.99
CA GLU A 323 -71.98 -4.48 8.14
C GLU A 323 -72.39 -3.02 8.33
N LEU A 324 -71.41 -2.11 8.29
CA LEU A 324 -71.61 -0.68 8.45
C LEU A 324 -72.46 -0.10 7.32
N LEU A 325 -72.23 -0.53 6.07
CA LEU A 325 -73.02 -0.14 4.88
C LEU A 325 -74.47 -0.67 4.94
N LEU A 326 -74.67 -1.85 5.53
CA LEU A 326 -76.00 -2.39 5.83
C LEU A 326 -76.71 -1.60 6.95
N GLY A 327 -76.03 -0.67 7.62
CA GLY A 327 -76.58 0.29 8.57
C GLY A 327 -77.39 1.45 7.97
N ASN A 328 -77.54 2.51 8.75
CA ASN A 328 -78.35 3.69 8.41
C ASN A 328 -77.56 4.64 7.48
N ARG A 329 -78.17 5.07 6.35
CA ARG A 329 -77.50 5.78 5.24
C ARG A 329 -76.79 7.10 5.63
N ARG A 330 -77.14 7.71 6.76
CA ARG A 330 -76.53 8.98 7.21
C ARG A 330 -75.10 8.84 7.75
N ARG A 331 -74.64 7.63 8.10
CA ARG A 331 -73.26 7.38 8.55
C ARG A 331 -72.26 7.08 7.41
N LEU A 332 -72.75 6.89 6.18
CA LEU A 332 -71.93 6.54 5.01
C LEU A 332 -70.96 7.66 4.61
N GLN A 333 -71.42 8.91 4.66
CA GLN A 333 -70.62 10.07 4.19
C GLN A 333 -69.47 10.42 5.14
N ALA A 334 -69.62 10.15 6.44
CA ALA A 334 -68.58 10.41 7.43
C ALA A 334 -67.50 9.30 7.50
N LEU A 335 -67.81 8.09 7.00
CA LEU A 335 -66.92 6.92 7.07
C LEU A 335 -66.29 6.55 5.73
N ALA A 336 -66.83 7.02 4.60
CA ALA A 336 -66.22 6.84 3.27
C ALA A 336 -64.82 7.46 3.18
N SER A 337 -64.58 8.59 3.85
CA SER A 337 -63.26 9.22 3.99
C SER A 337 -62.29 8.35 4.79
N VAL A 338 -62.73 7.72 5.88
CA VAL A 338 -61.89 6.81 6.68
C VAL A 338 -61.57 5.52 5.91
N ILE A 339 -62.53 4.96 5.18
CA ILE A 339 -62.33 3.75 4.37
C ILE A 339 -61.38 4.03 3.19
N ALA A 340 -61.45 5.20 2.58
CA ALA A 340 -60.50 5.61 1.54
C ALA A 340 -59.09 5.82 2.11
N ILE A 341 -58.96 6.38 3.32
CA ILE A 341 -57.67 6.55 4.00
C ILE A 341 -57.07 5.21 4.41
N VAL A 342 -57.85 4.29 4.99
CA VAL A 342 -57.39 2.95 5.39
C VAL A 342 -57.09 2.06 4.16
N GLY A 343 -57.88 2.18 3.09
CA GLY A 343 -57.61 1.52 1.82
C GLY A 343 -56.34 2.04 1.14
N ALA A 344 -56.11 3.36 1.20
CA ALA A 344 -54.86 3.98 0.74
C ALA A 344 -53.66 3.57 1.61
N TRP A 345 -53.82 3.50 2.94
CA TRP A 345 -52.78 3.02 3.85
C TRP A 345 -52.48 1.52 3.72
N SER A 346 -53.46 0.71 3.32
CA SER A 346 -53.24 -0.73 3.07
C SER A 346 -52.56 -1.00 1.72
N MET A 347 -52.62 -0.06 0.77
CA MET A 347 -51.84 -0.09 -0.47
C MET A 347 -50.49 0.65 -0.36
N MET A 348 -50.39 1.61 0.57
CA MET A 348 -49.14 2.21 1.05
C MET A 348 -48.56 1.44 2.25
N GLY A 349 -48.88 0.14 2.35
CA GLY A 349 -48.08 -0.80 3.11
C GLY A 349 -46.72 -0.83 2.46
N CYS A 350 -45.88 0.10 2.90
CA CYS A 350 -44.52 0.32 2.47
C CYS A 350 -43.85 -1.05 2.38
N SER A 351 -43.52 -1.46 1.16
CA SER A 351 -42.23 -2.08 0.99
C SER A 351 -41.23 -1.03 1.45
N GLU A 352 -40.79 -1.11 2.71
CA GLU A 352 -39.36 -0.97 2.94
C GLU A 352 -38.71 -2.09 2.10
N GLU A 353 -38.63 -1.86 0.78
CA GLU A 353 -37.55 -2.44 0.02
C GLU A 353 -36.32 -1.93 0.73
N ASN A 354 -35.60 -2.86 1.35
CA ASN A 354 -34.42 -2.58 2.14
C ASN A 354 -33.38 -1.98 1.19
N MET A 355 -33.42 -0.65 0.98
CA MET A 355 -32.60 0.09 0.00
C MET A 355 -31.11 -0.18 0.25
N LEU A 356 -30.72 -0.31 1.52
CA LEU A 356 -29.38 -0.75 1.94
C LEU A 356 -29.03 -2.16 1.43
N GLY A 357 -29.97 -3.09 1.51
CA GLY A 357 -29.80 -4.43 0.95
C GLY A 357 -29.77 -4.46 -0.58
N GLU A 358 -30.36 -3.47 -1.26
CA GLU A 358 -30.17 -3.30 -2.71
C GLU A 358 -28.79 -2.70 -3.02
N ALA A 359 -28.32 -1.74 -2.22
CA ALA A 359 -26.98 -1.16 -2.35
C ALA A 359 -25.88 -2.21 -2.15
N GLU A 360 -26.01 -3.09 -1.15
CA GLU A 360 -25.11 -4.21 -0.91
C GLU A 360 -25.10 -5.18 -2.09
N LYS A 361 -26.28 -5.56 -2.62
CA LYS A 361 -26.38 -6.42 -3.81
C LYS A 361 -25.77 -5.78 -5.05
N ALA A 362 -25.98 -4.48 -5.24
CA ALA A 362 -25.38 -3.74 -6.35
C ALA A 362 -23.85 -3.73 -6.24
N TYR A 363 -23.32 -3.52 -5.03
CA TYR A 363 -21.89 -3.58 -4.76
C TYR A 363 -21.32 -4.98 -5.03
N ASP A 364 -21.98 -6.03 -4.53
CA ASP A 364 -21.59 -7.43 -4.75
C ASP A 364 -21.70 -7.87 -6.22
N SER A 365 -22.57 -7.22 -6.99
CA SER A 365 -22.75 -7.45 -8.43
C SER A 365 -21.80 -6.59 -9.30
N GLU A 366 -20.81 -5.93 -8.69
CA GLU A 366 -19.86 -5.01 -9.33
C GLU A 366 -20.52 -3.78 -10.00
N GLU A 367 -21.77 -3.48 -9.67
CA GLU A 367 -22.50 -2.28 -10.10
C GLU A 367 -22.20 -1.10 -9.15
N TYR A 368 -20.92 -0.72 -9.05
CA TYR A 368 -20.43 0.22 -8.04
C TYR A 368 -21.03 1.63 -8.13
N GLU A 369 -21.27 2.16 -9.34
CA GLU A 369 -21.96 3.45 -9.52
C GLU A 369 -23.38 3.40 -8.95
N LYS A 370 -24.12 2.33 -9.24
CA LYS A 370 -25.48 2.13 -8.72
C LYS A 370 -25.48 2.00 -7.19
N ALA A 371 -24.54 1.24 -6.63
CA ALA A 371 -24.38 1.13 -5.19
C ALA A 371 -24.08 2.49 -4.54
N ALA A 372 -23.18 3.28 -5.14
CA ALA A 372 -22.82 4.60 -4.67
C ALA A 372 -24.01 5.56 -4.68
N GLU A 373 -24.79 5.60 -5.77
CA GLU A 373 -26.00 6.41 -5.87
C GLU A 373 -27.03 6.07 -4.77
N ILE A 374 -27.23 4.79 -4.49
CA ILE A 374 -28.18 4.35 -3.45
C ILE A 374 -27.67 4.80 -2.07
N TYR A 375 -26.39 4.58 -1.74
CA TYR A 375 -25.82 5.04 -0.47
C TYR A 375 -25.89 6.56 -0.32
N GLU A 376 -25.60 7.32 -1.37
CA GLU A 376 -25.73 8.78 -1.36
C GLU A 376 -27.18 9.23 -1.13
N SER A 377 -28.14 8.58 -1.78
CA SER A 377 -29.57 8.94 -1.63
C SER A 377 -30.05 8.71 -0.19
N GLU A 378 -29.57 7.66 0.45
CA GLU A 378 -29.87 7.35 1.85
C GLU A 378 -29.23 8.37 2.80
N ILE A 379 -27.96 8.73 2.56
CA ILE A 379 -27.25 9.77 3.33
C ILE A 379 -27.99 11.11 3.19
N ALA A 380 -28.32 11.52 1.97
CA ALA A 380 -29.02 12.77 1.69
C ALA A 380 -30.40 12.83 2.37
N THR A 381 -31.13 11.71 2.34
CA THR A 381 -32.44 11.61 3.00
C THR A 381 -32.32 11.77 4.52
N LYS A 382 -31.30 11.16 5.14
CA LYS A 382 -31.04 11.31 6.58
C LYS A 382 -30.61 12.73 6.95
N GLU A 383 -29.74 13.34 6.15
CA GLU A 383 -29.31 14.73 6.35
C GLU A 383 -30.47 15.72 6.22
N GLU A 384 -31.36 15.53 5.23
CA GLU A 384 -32.55 16.37 5.03
C GLU A 384 -33.53 16.25 6.21
N ASN A 385 -33.61 15.07 6.83
CA ASN A 385 -34.44 14.83 8.01
C ASN A 385 -33.75 15.19 9.35
N GLU A 386 -32.55 15.78 9.31
CA GLU A 386 -31.72 16.08 10.50
C GLU A 386 -31.45 14.84 11.38
N GLU A 387 -31.42 13.65 10.77
CA GLU A 387 -31.10 12.39 11.45
C GLU A 387 -29.59 12.14 11.49
N PRO A 388 -29.06 11.52 12.56
CA PRO A 388 -27.65 11.17 12.63
C PRO A 388 -27.32 10.12 11.56
N VAL A 389 -26.35 10.45 10.70
CA VAL A 389 -25.84 9.53 9.68
C VAL A 389 -24.86 8.57 10.33
N ASP A 390 -25.11 7.26 10.18
CA ASP A 390 -24.18 6.23 10.63
C ASP A 390 -22.86 6.36 9.84
N PRO A 391 -21.69 6.50 10.50
CA PRO A 391 -20.42 6.62 9.79
C PRO A 391 -20.08 5.44 8.89
N ARG A 392 -20.62 4.25 9.15
CA ARG A 392 -20.48 3.09 8.26
C ARG A 392 -21.11 3.33 6.89
N LEU A 393 -22.20 4.08 6.85
CA LEU A 393 -22.86 4.45 5.60
C LEU A 393 -21.96 5.36 4.75
N LEU A 394 -21.28 6.32 5.40
CA LEU A 394 -20.29 7.19 4.75
C LEU A 394 -19.09 6.39 4.22
N ILE A 395 -18.62 5.39 4.98
CA ILE A 395 -17.55 4.49 4.53
C ILE A 395 -17.98 3.70 3.30
N ASN A 396 -19.17 3.10 3.34
CA ASN A 396 -19.70 2.30 2.24
C ASN A 396 -19.89 3.13 0.96
N ALA A 397 -20.41 4.37 1.09
CA ALA A 397 -20.47 5.32 -0.02
C ALA A 397 -19.08 5.65 -0.58
N GLY A 398 -18.11 5.92 0.31
CA GLY A 398 -16.73 6.21 -0.08
C GLY A 398 -16.06 5.04 -0.81
N LEU A 399 -16.26 3.80 -0.35
CA LEU A 399 -15.75 2.59 -0.98
C LEU A 399 -16.41 2.31 -2.33
N ALA A 400 -17.73 2.51 -2.45
CA ALA A 400 -18.44 2.36 -3.72
C ALA A 400 -17.95 3.37 -4.77
N HIS A 401 -17.74 4.63 -4.38
CA HIS A 401 -17.14 5.63 -5.27
C HIS A 401 -15.69 5.32 -5.63
N PHE A 402 -14.93 4.75 -4.71
CA PHE A 402 -13.55 4.34 -4.98
C PHE A 402 -13.51 3.26 -6.07
N GLU A 403 -14.32 2.21 -5.95
CA GLU A 403 -14.41 1.13 -6.94
C GLU A 403 -15.02 1.61 -8.28
N ALA A 404 -15.92 2.60 -8.25
CA ALA A 404 -16.43 3.27 -9.45
C ALA A 404 -15.39 4.19 -10.13
N GLY A 405 -14.22 4.43 -9.52
CA GLY A 405 -13.18 5.31 -10.06
C GLY A 405 -13.35 6.81 -9.75
N ASN A 406 -14.36 7.18 -8.97
CA ASN A 406 -14.66 8.55 -8.55
C ASN A 406 -13.80 8.97 -7.34
N LEU A 407 -12.47 9.03 -7.53
CA LEU A 407 -11.50 9.20 -6.44
C LEU A 407 -11.63 10.51 -5.63
N SER A 408 -12.20 11.57 -6.20
CA SER A 408 -12.44 12.84 -5.48
C SER A 408 -13.63 12.76 -4.54
N VAL A 409 -14.72 12.11 -4.99
CA VAL A 409 -15.94 11.92 -4.21
C VAL A 409 -15.73 10.85 -3.13
N ALA A 410 -15.00 9.79 -3.45
CA ALA A 410 -14.58 8.79 -2.46
C ALA A 410 -13.80 9.43 -1.30
N GLU A 411 -12.90 10.37 -1.59
CA GLU A 411 -12.10 11.05 -0.56
C GLU A 411 -12.97 11.94 0.34
N SER A 412 -13.96 12.64 -0.22
CA SER A 412 -14.84 13.49 0.58
C SER A 412 -15.66 12.68 1.58
N PHE A 413 -16.24 11.54 1.16
CA PHE A 413 -16.99 10.66 2.05
C PHE A 413 -16.11 10.01 3.12
N LEU A 414 -14.93 9.52 2.76
CA LEU A 414 -14.00 8.89 3.73
C LEU A 414 -13.47 9.91 4.74
N LYS A 415 -13.17 11.15 4.34
CA LYS A 415 -12.79 12.23 5.28
C LYS A 415 -13.95 12.68 6.16
N LYS A 416 -15.18 12.68 5.62
CA LYS A 416 -16.37 12.95 6.43
C LYS A 416 -16.54 11.86 7.50
N ALA A 417 -16.43 10.59 7.12
CA ALA A 417 -16.45 9.46 8.05
C ALA A 417 -15.34 9.57 9.11
N GLN A 418 -14.13 9.98 8.72
CA GLN A 418 -13.00 10.17 9.64
C GLN A 418 -13.32 11.20 10.73
N ASN A 419 -13.95 12.32 10.38
CA ASN A 419 -14.28 13.38 11.34
C ASN A 419 -15.39 12.95 12.32
N GLU A 420 -16.35 12.15 11.87
CA GLU A 420 -17.48 11.68 12.68
C GLU A 420 -17.12 10.51 13.63
N THR A 421 -15.95 9.88 13.45
CA THR A 421 -15.57 8.63 14.14
C THR A 421 -14.37 8.77 15.08
N LEU A 422 -14.09 9.98 15.56
CA LEU A 422 -12.94 10.26 16.46
C LEU A 422 -12.91 9.39 17.72
N ASP A 423 -14.08 8.92 18.19
CA ASP A 423 -14.23 8.11 19.40
C ASP A 423 -14.23 6.58 19.16
N GLU A 424 -14.15 6.12 17.90
CA GLU A 424 -14.19 4.70 17.53
C GLU A 424 -12.88 4.21 16.87
N PRO A 425 -11.92 3.65 17.62
CA PRO A 425 -10.60 3.29 17.11
C PRO A 425 -10.63 2.26 15.97
N THR A 426 -11.45 1.22 16.09
CA THR A 426 -11.53 0.16 15.06
C THR A 426 -12.10 0.68 13.74
N LEU A 427 -13.03 1.64 13.82
CA LEU A 427 -13.64 2.24 12.64
C LEU A 427 -12.68 3.24 11.99
N GLN A 428 -11.94 4.02 12.79
CA GLN A 428 -10.83 4.84 12.33
C GLN A 428 -9.78 4.02 11.58
N SER A 429 -9.33 2.90 12.13
CA SER A 429 -8.39 2.00 11.46
C SER A 429 -8.87 1.57 10.07
N THR A 430 -10.17 1.26 9.95
CA THR A 430 -10.80 0.89 8.67
C THR A 430 -10.81 2.06 7.68
N ILE A 431 -11.14 3.27 8.14
CA ILE A 431 -11.15 4.49 7.32
C ILE A 431 -9.74 4.84 6.84
N TYR A 432 -8.74 4.78 7.73
CA TYR A 432 -7.34 5.01 7.38
C TYR A 432 -6.83 4.00 6.34
N ASN A 433 -7.19 2.72 6.46
CA ASN A 433 -6.87 1.74 5.43
C ASN A 433 -7.54 2.06 4.08
N ALA A 434 -8.81 2.48 4.09
CA ALA A 434 -9.53 2.87 2.88
C ALA A 434 -8.94 4.14 2.22
N LEU A 435 -8.57 5.14 3.03
CA LEU A 435 -7.86 6.34 2.56
C LEU A 435 -6.49 5.98 1.98
N GLY A 436 -5.77 5.04 2.62
CA GLY A 436 -4.52 4.51 2.11
C GLY A 436 -4.66 3.92 0.71
N ASN A 437 -5.69 3.09 0.48
CA ASN A 437 -6.00 2.51 -0.83
C ASN A 437 -6.34 3.59 -1.87
N LEU A 438 -7.12 4.59 -1.47
CA LEU A 438 -7.49 5.71 -2.33
C LEU A 438 -6.28 6.52 -2.77
N TYR A 439 -5.43 6.93 -1.82
CA TYR A 439 -4.23 7.69 -2.09
C TYR A 439 -3.20 6.88 -2.88
N TYR A 440 -3.13 5.57 -2.64
CA TYR A 440 -2.33 4.67 -3.46
C TYR A 440 -2.79 4.66 -4.93
N SER A 441 -4.11 4.60 -5.17
CA SER A 441 -4.68 4.72 -6.51
C SER A 441 -4.36 6.07 -7.17
N LYS A 442 -4.46 7.18 -6.41
CA LYS A 442 -4.05 8.52 -6.89
C LYS A 442 -2.55 8.60 -7.22
N ALA A 443 -1.69 8.01 -6.39
CA ALA A 443 -0.26 7.94 -6.64
C ALA A 443 0.06 7.16 -7.92
N LYS A 444 -0.66 6.06 -8.15
CA LYS A 444 -0.57 5.25 -9.36
C LYS A 444 -0.99 6.07 -10.60
N ALA A 445 -2.13 6.77 -10.54
CA ALA A 445 -2.59 7.64 -11.62
C ALA A 445 -1.57 8.76 -11.90
N GLY A 446 -1.04 9.43 -10.86
CA GLY A 446 -0.03 10.47 -11.01
C GLY A 446 1.30 9.97 -11.60
N LEU A 447 1.71 8.74 -11.25
CA LEU A 447 2.88 8.07 -11.86
C LEU A 447 2.65 7.77 -13.35
N ASP A 448 1.43 7.39 -13.72
CA ASP A 448 1.05 7.11 -15.10
C ASP A 448 0.98 8.43 -15.92
N ASP A 449 0.54 9.54 -15.29
CA ASP A 449 0.44 10.88 -15.89
C ASP A 449 1.75 11.71 -15.84
N LEU A 450 2.77 11.25 -15.11
CA LEU A 450 4.08 11.91 -14.83
C LEU A 450 3.99 13.22 -14.05
N ASP A 451 2.91 13.42 -13.33
CA ASP A 451 2.90 14.39 -12.26
C ASP A 451 3.60 13.79 -11.05
N LEU A 452 4.95 13.79 -11.09
CA LEU A 452 5.79 13.22 -10.05
C LEU A 452 5.56 13.90 -8.69
N SER A 453 5.19 15.19 -8.69
CA SER A 453 4.90 15.94 -7.48
C SER A 453 3.61 15.46 -6.83
N SER A 454 2.50 15.42 -7.59
CA SER A 454 1.23 14.93 -7.07
C SER A 454 1.27 13.44 -6.74
N ALA A 455 2.01 12.65 -7.52
CA ALA A 455 2.23 11.22 -7.24
C ALA A 455 2.98 11.01 -5.93
N GLN A 456 4.03 11.80 -5.67
CA GLN A 456 4.78 11.74 -4.42
C GLN A 456 3.90 12.13 -3.23
N GLN A 457 3.13 13.22 -3.35
CA GLN A 457 2.22 13.66 -2.29
C GLN A 457 1.16 12.62 -1.97
N ALA A 458 0.49 12.08 -2.99
CA ALA A 458 -0.49 11.02 -2.83
C ALA A 458 0.16 9.76 -2.24
N TRP A 459 1.40 9.44 -2.62
CA TRP A 459 2.10 8.29 -2.09
C TRP A 459 2.44 8.44 -0.60
N GLU A 460 2.89 9.63 -0.19
CA GLU A 460 3.15 9.92 1.22
C GLU A 460 1.87 9.90 2.06
N GLN A 461 0.75 10.42 1.51
CA GLN A 461 -0.57 10.30 2.13
C GLN A 461 -1.00 8.84 2.27
N ALA A 462 -0.76 8.00 1.26
CA ALA A 462 -1.07 6.58 1.31
C ALA A 462 -0.29 5.86 2.41
N ARG A 463 1.02 6.10 2.47
CA ARG A 463 1.91 5.54 3.50
C ARG A 463 1.45 5.95 4.90
N ASN A 464 1.26 7.25 5.14
CA ASN A 464 0.85 7.76 6.44
C ASN A 464 -0.50 7.17 6.86
N ALA A 465 -1.46 7.07 5.95
CA ALA A 465 -2.76 6.47 6.24
C ALA A 465 -2.64 4.97 6.59
N TYR A 466 -1.79 4.19 5.92
CA TYR A 466 -1.56 2.80 6.32
C TYR A 466 -0.83 2.69 7.66
N GLU A 467 0.16 3.55 7.93
CA GLU A 467 0.86 3.60 9.21
C GLU A 467 -0.09 3.94 10.36
N ASP A 468 -0.98 4.92 10.17
CA ASP A 468 -2.00 5.30 11.14
C ASP A 468 -2.97 4.14 11.41
N ALA A 469 -3.45 3.44 10.36
CA ALA A 469 -4.30 2.26 10.53
C ALA A 469 -3.60 1.15 11.32
N VAL A 470 -2.31 0.90 11.04
CA VAL A 470 -1.52 -0.10 11.78
C VAL A 470 -1.27 0.33 13.22
N ALA A 471 -1.07 1.63 13.47
CA ALA A 471 -0.82 2.16 14.82
C ALA A 471 -2.04 2.07 15.73
N ILE A 472 -3.25 2.14 15.19
CA ILE A 472 -4.49 2.12 15.97
C ILE A 472 -4.80 0.72 16.54
N ASP A 473 -4.84 -0.31 15.69
CA ASP A 473 -5.26 -1.66 16.11
C ASP A 473 -4.42 -2.80 15.50
N GLY A 474 -3.31 -2.48 14.84
CA GLY A 474 -2.46 -3.49 14.19
C GLY A 474 -3.08 -4.08 12.91
N ASN A 475 -3.92 -3.30 12.21
CA ASN A 475 -4.61 -3.68 10.98
C ASN A 475 -3.73 -4.47 9.99
N GLN A 476 -4.02 -5.76 9.83
CA GLN A 476 -3.21 -6.64 8.97
C GLN A 476 -3.35 -6.30 7.48
N LYS A 477 -4.53 -5.85 7.05
CA LYS A 477 -4.74 -5.42 5.65
C LYS A 477 -3.90 -4.18 5.35
N ALA A 478 -3.91 -3.19 6.23
CA ALA A 478 -3.07 -1.99 6.08
C ALA A 478 -1.58 -2.33 6.11
N LYS A 479 -1.15 -3.26 6.98
CA LYS A 479 0.24 -3.73 7.04
C LYS A 479 0.68 -4.42 5.75
N GLN A 480 -0.17 -5.26 5.17
CA GLN A 480 0.09 -5.91 3.89
C GLN A 480 0.11 -4.88 2.75
N ASN A 481 -0.87 -3.98 2.71
CA ASN A 481 -0.95 -2.90 1.72
C ASN A 481 0.27 -1.99 1.77
N LEU A 482 0.77 -1.67 2.96
CA LEU A 482 2.00 -0.90 3.14
C LEU A 482 3.21 -1.60 2.53
N LYS A 483 3.37 -2.91 2.80
CA LYS A 483 4.44 -3.73 2.22
C LYS A 483 4.33 -3.80 0.69
N ASP A 484 3.13 -4.02 0.17
CA ASP A 484 2.87 -4.11 -1.27
C ASP A 484 3.12 -2.77 -1.97
N LEU A 485 2.77 -1.66 -1.31
CA LEU A 485 3.06 -0.30 -1.77
C LEU A 485 4.58 -0.07 -1.91
N GLU A 486 5.39 -0.54 -0.95
CA GLU A 486 6.85 -0.43 -1.03
C GLU A 486 7.46 -1.29 -2.14
N GLU A 487 6.98 -2.53 -2.32
CA GLU A 487 7.46 -3.44 -3.37
C GLU A 487 7.07 -2.94 -4.77
N GLN A 488 5.83 -2.49 -4.95
CA GLN A 488 5.34 -1.96 -6.22
C GLN A 488 6.03 -0.64 -6.60
N LEU A 489 6.38 0.20 -5.62
CA LEU A 489 7.22 1.38 -5.86
C LEU A 489 8.56 0.97 -6.47
N LYS A 490 9.26 0.03 -5.83
CA LYS A 490 10.55 -0.48 -6.33
C LYS A 490 10.37 -1.03 -7.75
N ALA A 491 9.32 -1.82 -7.99
CA ALA A 491 9.06 -2.43 -9.28
C ALA A 491 8.67 -1.45 -10.38
N ARG A 492 7.98 -0.33 -10.08
CA ARG A 492 7.54 0.66 -11.08
C ARG A 492 8.58 1.75 -11.35
N VAL A 493 9.34 2.15 -10.33
CA VAL A 493 10.30 3.26 -10.42
C VAL A 493 11.65 2.77 -10.96
N LEU A 494 12.18 1.65 -10.45
CA LEU A 494 13.51 1.16 -10.86
C LEU A 494 13.64 0.90 -12.37
N PRO A 495 12.64 0.31 -13.08
CA PRO A 495 12.74 0.10 -14.52
C PRO A 495 12.58 1.36 -15.36
N LYS A 496 12.30 2.52 -14.76
CA LYS A 496 12.24 3.82 -15.45
C LYS A 496 13.51 4.63 -15.24
N ILE A 497 14.36 4.25 -14.28
CA ILE A 497 15.61 4.95 -13.97
C ILE A 497 16.73 4.52 -14.93
N THR A 498 17.35 5.51 -15.58
CA THR A 498 18.66 5.37 -16.21
C THR A 498 19.72 6.02 -15.33
N THR A 499 20.75 5.28 -14.96
CA THR A 499 21.95 5.84 -14.33
C THR A 499 22.92 6.28 -15.43
N LEU A 500 23.06 7.58 -15.59
CA LEU A 500 24.07 8.23 -16.42
C LEU A 500 25.34 8.35 -15.58
N HIS A 501 26.46 7.91 -16.11
CA HIS A 501 27.75 8.02 -15.42
C HIS A 501 28.86 8.24 -16.43
N GLY A 502 29.99 8.74 -15.97
CA GLY A 502 31.18 8.75 -16.79
C GLY A 502 32.26 9.61 -16.17
N VAL A 503 33.22 9.97 -17.01
CA VAL A 503 34.40 10.68 -16.56
C VAL A 503 34.67 11.90 -17.42
N VAL A 504 35.22 12.93 -16.77
CA VAL A 504 35.79 14.11 -17.41
C VAL A 504 37.31 14.05 -17.28
N TRP A 505 38.02 14.12 -18.41
CA TRP A 505 39.48 13.98 -18.45
C TRP A 505 40.07 14.72 -19.64
N ARG A 506 41.40 14.92 -19.60
CA ARG A 506 42.14 15.43 -20.75
C ARG A 506 42.61 14.27 -21.64
N ASP A 507 42.14 14.26 -22.87
CA ASP A 507 42.40 13.23 -23.87
C ASP A 507 43.63 13.61 -24.72
N PHE A 508 44.79 13.07 -24.35
CA PHE A 508 46.04 13.45 -24.98
C PHE A 508 46.20 12.83 -26.36
N ASP A 509 45.88 11.54 -26.48
CA ASP A 509 46.07 10.78 -27.71
C ASP A 509 44.87 10.89 -28.68
N GLY A 510 43.75 11.43 -28.22
CA GLY A 510 42.56 11.69 -29.04
C GLY A 510 41.72 10.45 -29.28
N ASP A 511 41.95 9.37 -28.53
CA ASP A 511 41.27 8.08 -28.74
C ASP A 511 39.88 8.01 -28.10
N GLY A 512 39.49 9.05 -27.34
CA GLY A 512 38.20 9.14 -26.68
C GLY A 512 37.99 8.19 -25.52
N ARG A 513 39.05 7.53 -25.04
CA ARG A 513 39.00 6.55 -23.96
C ARG A 513 40.02 6.92 -22.88
N PRO A 514 39.57 7.11 -21.64
CA PRO A 514 40.50 7.50 -20.59
C PRO A 514 41.53 6.41 -20.28
N LYS A 515 42.81 6.66 -20.52
CA LYS A 515 43.91 5.70 -20.32
C LYS A 515 45.14 6.29 -19.65
N GLY A 516 45.93 5.42 -19.02
CA GLY A 516 47.32 5.73 -18.64
C GLY A 516 47.50 6.94 -17.71
N LYS A 517 48.27 7.93 -18.18
CA LYS A 517 48.68 9.15 -17.44
C LYS A 517 47.75 10.36 -17.68
N GLU A 518 46.59 10.16 -18.30
CA GLU A 518 45.66 11.24 -18.60
C GLU A 518 45.03 11.83 -17.33
N PRO A 519 45.15 13.14 -17.10
CA PRO A 519 44.64 13.78 -15.89
C PRO A 519 43.12 13.83 -15.92
N ARG A 520 42.52 13.58 -14.76
CA ARG A 520 41.08 13.73 -14.55
C ARG A 520 40.75 15.17 -14.20
N LEU A 521 39.62 15.66 -14.71
CA LEU A 521 39.25 17.06 -14.61
C LEU A 521 37.99 17.21 -13.74
N PRO A 522 38.08 17.91 -12.60
CA PRO A 522 36.94 18.47 -11.90
C PRO A 522 36.08 19.35 -12.81
N ALA A 523 34.76 19.14 -12.77
CA ALA A 523 33.80 19.78 -13.66
C ALA A 523 32.38 19.76 -13.08
N ILE A 524 31.51 20.56 -13.68
CA ILE A 524 30.07 20.61 -13.47
C ILE A 524 29.41 19.97 -14.69
N ILE A 525 28.57 18.96 -14.47
CA ILE A 525 27.72 18.36 -15.50
C ILE A 525 26.31 18.90 -15.30
N TYR A 526 25.72 19.49 -16.33
CA TYR A 526 24.39 20.11 -16.26
C TYR A 526 23.48 19.63 -17.39
N TRP A 527 22.17 19.72 -17.18
CA TRP A 527 21.18 19.49 -18.23
C TRP A 527 20.92 20.80 -18.98
N ASP A 528 21.44 20.91 -20.19
CA ASP A 528 21.15 22.02 -21.11
C ASP A 528 19.71 21.85 -21.63
N LYS A 529 18.79 22.60 -21.05
CA LYS A 529 17.35 22.47 -21.31
C LYS A 529 16.89 23.40 -22.41
N ASN A 530 17.47 24.58 -22.50
CA ASN A 530 17.09 25.65 -23.43
C ASN A 530 17.93 25.69 -24.70
N ALA A 531 18.89 24.77 -24.84
CA ALA A 531 19.73 24.58 -26.00
C ALA A 531 20.74 25.72 -26.25
N ASP A 532 21.18 26.42 -25.21
CA ASP A 532 22.08 27.58 -25.31
C ASP A 532 23.57 27.26 -25.10
N GLU A 533 23.91 26.01 -24.78
CA GLU A 533 25.28 25.54 -24.47
C GLU A 533 25.95 26.22 -23.24
N GLU A 534 25.20 26.95 -22.43
CA GLU A 534 25.68 27.64 -21.23
C GLU A 534 25.00 27.10 -19.97
N HIS A 535 25.70 27.07 -18.84
CA HIS A 535 25.06 26.74 -17.57
C HIS A 535 24.50 28.01 -16.91
N ASN A 536 23.18 28.19 -16.98
CA ASN A 536 22.50 29.23 -16.19
C ASN A 536 21.99 28.66 -14.86
N ALA A 537 22.54 29.14 -13.75
CA ALA A 537 22.25 28.60 -12.41
C ALA A 537 20.77 28.70 -11.96
N SER A 538 19.94 29.46 -12.68
CA SER A 538 18.55 29.73 -12.33
C SER A 538 17.53 28.69 -12.79
N ASN A 539 17.87 27.76 -13.70
CA ASN A 539 16.86 26.81 -14.21
C ASN A 539 17.37 25.45 -14.71
N GLU A 540 18.66 25.16 -14.54
CA GLU A 540 19.28 23.92 -15.04
C GLU A 540 19.86 23.07 -13.92
N PRO A 541 19.39 21.83 -13.73
CA PRO A 541 19.93 20.95 -12.71
C PRO A 541 21.36 20.52 -13.08
N PHE A 542 22.26 20.53 -12.10
CA PHE A 542 23.66 20.18 -12.28
C PHE A 542 24.20 19.27 -11.16
N VAL A 543 25.30 18.58 -11.46
CA VAL A 543 26.06 17.75 -10.52
C VAL A 543 27.55 18.01 -10.68
N ARG A 544 28.29 18.08 -9.57
CA ARG A 544 29.75 18.24 -9.58
C ARG A 544 30.44 16.89 -9.68
N THR A 545 31.48 16.79 -10.50
CA THR A 545 32.36 15.62 -10.50
C THR A 545 33.19 15.58 -9.21
N ASN A 546 33.67 14.40 -8.84
CA ASN A 546 34.63 14.28 -7.75
C ASN A 546 36.04 14.73 -8.20
N LYS A 547 37.02 14.72 -7.28
CA LYS A 547 38.43 15.03 -7.57
C LYS A 547 39.06 14.15 -8.68
N ARG A 548 38.43 13.04 -9.03
CA ARG A 548 38.85 12.11 -10.11
C ARG A 548 38.01 12.30 -11.38
N GLY A 549 37.28 13.42 -11.52
CA GLY A 549 36.47 13.73 -12.70
C GLY A 549 35.29 12.80 -12.92
N LEU A 550 34.94 11.93 -11.96
CA LEU A 550 33.84 10.98 -12.08
C LEU A 550 32.53 11.63 -11.65
N TYR A 551 31.45 11.30 -12.36
CA TYR A 551 30.10 11.72 -12.00
C TYR A 551 29.08 10.60 -12.20
N GLN A 552 27.94 10.75 -11.53
CA GLN A 552 26.78 9.88 -11.69
C GLN A 552 25.49 10.69 -11.49
N ILE A 553 24.53 10.51 -12.39
CA ILE A 553 23.21 11.16 -12.38
C ILE A 553 22.16 10.07 -12.61
N GLN A 554 21.04 10.15 -11.88
CA GLN A 554 19.88 9.30 -12.15
C GLN A 554 18.86 10.10 -12.95
N TRP A 555 18.45 9.54 -14.09
CA TRP A 555 17.50 10.13 -15.02
C TRP A 555 16.24 9.27 -15.09
N ILE A 556 15.07 9.91 -15.05
CA ILE A 556 13.78 9.22 -15.17
C ILE A 556 13.10 9.70 -16.46
N SER A 557 12.65 8.78 -17.29
CA SER A 557 11.96 9.10 -18.55
C SER A 557 10.54 8.53 -18.62
N LYS A 558 9.62 9.27 -19.27
CA LYS A 558 8.25 8.84 -19.61
C LYS A 558 8.25 7.58 -20.45
N SER A 559 9.04 7.63 -21.52
CA SER A 559 9.17 6.59 -22.54
C SER A 559 10.61 6.52 -22.99
N TYR A 560 11.00 5.34 -23.45
CA TYR A 560 12.24 5.15 -24.17
C TYR A 560 11.90 4.76 -25.63
N PRO A 561 12.65 5.24 -26.63
CA PRO A 561 13.86 6.06 -26.49
C PRO A 561 13.58 7.51 -26.08
N THR A 562 14.54 8.14 -25.39
CA THR A 562 14.54 9.58 -25.07
C THR A 562 15.91 10.18 -25.34
N SER A 563 15.97 11.46 -25.66
CA SER A 563 17.22 12.18 -25.88
C SER A 563 17.45 13.18 -24.76
N ILE A 564 18.63 13.11 -24.14
CA ILE A 564 19.08 14.07 -23.14
C ILE A 564 20.26 14.87 -23.69
N ARG A 565 20.30 16.15 -23.35
CA ARG A 565 21.36 17.07 -23.73
C ARG A 565 22.18 17.43 -22.48
N LEU A 566 23.40 16.92 -22.38
CA LEU A 566 24.24 17.15 -21.20
C LEU A 566 25.39 18.10 -21.53
N GLY A 567 25.47 19.20 -20.80
CA GLY A 567 26.60 20.13 -20.82
C GLY A 567 27.68 19.77 -19.81
N CYS A 568 28.91 20.17 -20.08
CA CYS A 568 30.05 20.03 -19.16
C CYS A 568 30.85 21.33 -19.08
N LEU A 569 31.07 21.82 -17.87
CA LEU A 569 31.83 23.04 -17.57
C LEU A 569 32.96 22.70 -16.60
N LEU A 570 34.21 22.96 -16.98
CA LEU A 570 35.35 22.75 -16.07
C LEU A 570 35.32 23.76 -14.91
N THR A 571 35.67 23.31 -13.71
CA THR A 571 35.81 24.21 -12.55
C THR A 571 37.20 24.86 -12.53
N GLU A 572 37.31 26.09 -12.05
CA GLU A 572 38.46 27.01 -12.20
C GLU A 572 39.81 26.52 -11.62
N ASP A 573 39.85 25.40 -10.87
CA ASP A 573 41.07 24.83 -10.27
C ASP A 573 41.98 24.07 -11.26
N ASN A 574 41.57 23.87 -12.52
CA ASN A 574 42.30 23.05 -13.48
C ASN A 574 43.30 23.84 -14.35
N ALA A 575 44.37 24.38 -13.76
CA ALA A 575 45.64 24.72 -14.44
C ALA A 575 45.59 25.25 -15.91
N SER A 576 44.55 25.99 -16.31
CA SER A 576 44.31 26.48 -17.67
C SER A 576 44.60 27.96 -17.80
N LYS A 577 45.39 28.53 -16.89
CA LYS A 577 45.68 29.97 -16.83
C LYS A 577 46.38 30.52 -18.08
N SER A 578 46.80 29.70 -19.04
CA SER A 578 47.43 30.16 -20.28
C SER A 578 46.87 29.59 -21.60
N ILE A 579 46.15 28.46 -21.61
CA ILE A 579 45.67 27.83 -22.86
C ILE A 579 44.28 27.18 -22.65
N PRO A 580 43.27 27.50 -23.49
CA PRO A 580 41.92 26.95 -23.35
C PRO A 580 41.86 25.46 -23.68
N LEU A 581 41.08 24.72 -22.88
CA LEU A 581 40.71 23.32 -23.13
C LEU A 581 39.30 23.31 -23.72
N LEU A 582 39.11 22.54 -24.80
CA LEU A 582 37.80 22.36 -25.42
C LEU A 582 37.34 20.90 -25.35
N PRO A 583 36.05 20.66 -25.10
CA PRO A 583 35.46 19.33 -25.22
C PRO A 583 35.38 18.88 -26.69
N VAL A 584 35.71 17.62 -26.96
CA VAL A 584 35.79 17.06 -28.33
C VAL A 584 34.95 15.78 -28.43
N PHE A 585 33.82 15.82 -29.14
CA PHE A 585 32.90 14.67 -29.19
C PHE A 585 32.99 13.81 -30.46
N VAL A 586 33.73 14.26 -31.47
CA VAL A 586 33.87 13.57 -32.77
C VAL A 586 35.30 13.08 -32.94
N PHE A 587 35.50 11.76 -32.95
CA PHE A 587 36.81 11.11 -33.08
C PHE A 587 37.23 10.89 -34.54
N SER A 588 36.80 11.77 -35.46
CA SER A 588 37.24 11.76 -36.86
C SER A 588 38.29 12.84 -37.04
N GLU A 589 39.44 12.46 -37.60
CA GLU A 589 40.60 13.34 -37.81
C GLU A 589 40.29 14.55 -38.70
N GLU A 590 39.18 14.54 -39.45
CA GLU A 590 38.97 15.49 -40.54
C GLU A 590 38.28 16.82 -40.16
N ASN A 591 37.53 16.94 -39.05
CA ASN A 591 37.03 18.23 -38.51
C ASN A 591 36.12 18.04 -37.27
N PRO A 592 36.65 17.92 -36.05
CA PRO A 592 35.84 17.95 -34.84
C PRO A 592 35.36 19.38 -34.53
N VAL A 593 34.04 19.56 -34.37
CA VAL A 593 33.47 20.82 -33.86
C VAL A 593 33.50 20.78 -32.33
N PRO A 594 34.19 21.73 -31.66
CA PRO A 594 34.13 21.83 -30.21
C PRO A 594 32.71 22.24 -29.80
N SER A 595 32.12 21.49 -28.87
CA SER A 595 30.85 21.83 -28.24
C SER A 595 30.93 21.46 -26.78
N ASN A 596 30.34 22.26 -25.90
CA ASN A 596 30.26 21.95 -24.45
C ASN A 596 29.18 20.94 -24.13
N VAL A 597 28.39 20.55 -25.13
CA VAL A 597 27.16 19.80 -24.96
C VAL A 597 27.17 18.51 -25.77
N ARG A 598 26.78 17.42 -25.11
CA ARG A 598 26.63 16.09 -25.70
C ARG A 598 25.17 15.68 -25.72
N LEU A 599 24.65 15.44 -26.92
CA LEU A 599 23.35 14.78 -27.09
C LEU A 599 23.51 13.26 -26.91
N ALA A 600 22.72 12.67 -26.02
CA ALA A 600 22.73 11.24 -25.76
C ALA A 600 21.32 10.65 -25.87
N THR A 601 21.17 9.66 -26.75
CA THR A 601 19.95 8.86 -26.84
C THR A 601 20.00 7.71 -25.83
N LEU A 602 18.97 7.64 -24.99
CA LEU A 602 18.71 6.58 -24.04
C LEU A 602 17.65 5.68 -24.65
N GLU A 603 18.03 4.45 -25.03
CA GLU A 603 17.13 3.48 -25.69
C GLU A 603 16.25 2.69 -24.71
N LYS A 604 16.71 2.55 -23.46
CA LYS A 604 16.01 1.86 -22.37
C LYS A 604 16.61 2.27 -21.03
N ALA A 605 15.87 2.01 -19.95
CA ALA A 605 16.40 2.12 -18.60
C ALA A 605 17.60 1.19 -18.36
N GLY A 606 18.49 1.60 -17.46
CA GLY A 606 19.72 0.87 -17.16
C GLY A 606 20.90 1.79 -16.90
N ARG A 607 22.10 1.39 -17.31
CA ARG A 607 23.31 2.21 -17.18
C ARG A 607 23.73 2.71 -18.55
N LYS A 608 23.98 4.01 -18.65
CA LYS A 608 24.57 4.64 -19.84
C LYS A 608 25.84 5.36 -19.42
N GLU A 609 26.93 5.06 -20.11
CA GLU A 609 28.17 5.80 -19.97
C GLU A 609 28.14 7.02 -20.91
N ILE A 610 28.35 8.20 -20.34
CA ILE A 610 28.50 9.47 -21.05
C ILE A 610 29.74 10.13 -20.43
N SER A 611 30.77 10.30 -21.24
CA SER A 611 32.09 10.74 -20.81
C SER A 611 32.50 11.97 -21.63
N PHE A 612 33.24 12.90 -21.03
CA PHE A 612 33.62 14.19 -21.61
C PHE A 612 35.15 14.30 -21.74
N PRO A 613 35.72 14.00 -22.92
CA PRO A 613 37.12 14.24 -23.21
C PRO A 613 37.36 15.72 -23.53
N TYR A 614 38.41 16.29 -22.96
CA TYR A 614 38.89 17.64 -23.24
C TYR A 614 40.25 17.59 -23.89
N ARG A 615 40.50 18.48 -24.86
CA ARG A 615 41.80 18.63 -25.50
C ARG A 615 42.21 20.08 -25.54
N ARG A 616 43.51 20.31 -25.48
CA ARG A 616 44.11 21.64 -25.61
C ARG A 616 44.11 22.09 -27.06
N LEU A 617 43.77 23.36 -27.29
CA LEU A 617 43.93 23.96 -28.62
C LEU A 617 45.40 23.92 -29.10
N PRO A 618 45.64 23.81 -30.43
CA PRO A 618 46.96 24.01 -30.98
C PRO A 618 47.49 25.40 -30.65
N VAL A 619 48.80 25.52 -30.46
CA VAL A 619 49.47 26.80 -30.18
C VAL A 619 50.54 27.06 -31.23
N LEU A 620 50.53 28.26 -31.80
CA LEU A 620 51.61 28.77 -32.65
C LEU A 620 52.58 29.59 -31.80
N GLU A 621 53.87 29.26 -31.86
CA GLU A 621 54.94 30.00 -31.21
C GLU A 621 55.99 30.43 -32.25
N GLY A 622 56.27 31.72 -32.29
CA GLY A 622 57.22 32.27 -33.24
C GLY A 622 57.72 33.66 -32.93
N TYR A 623 58.50 34.18 -33.88
CA TYR A 623 59.17 35.45 -33.77
C TYR A 623 59.19 36.16 -35.12
N LEU A 624 58.83 37.44 -35.09
CA LEU A 624 58.84 38.35 -36.23
C LEU A 624 59.86 39.47 -35.96
N TRP A 625 60.76 39.73 -36.90
CA TRP A 625 61.78 40.77 -36.78
C TRP A 625 61.92 41.63 -38.02
N ASN A 626 62.54 42.79 -37.86
CA ASN A 626 62.88 43.69 -38.95
C ASN A 626 64.16 43.21 -39.62
N ASP A 627 64.06 42.60 -40.79
CA ASP A 627 65.21 42.13 -41.57
C ASP A 627 65.71 43.30 -42.42
N THR A 628 66.74 43.99 -41.95
CA THR A 628 67.24 45.23 -42.53
C THR A 628 68.17 45.00 -43.72
N ASN A 629 68.72 43.80 -43.87
CA ASN A 629 69.70 43.47 -44.91
C ASN A 629 69.20 42.40 -45.91
N GLU A 630 67.93 42.03 -45.82
CA GLU A 630 67.21 41.08 -46.68
C GLU A 630 67.86 39.68 -46.70
N ASN A 631 68.60 39.32 -45.64
CA ASN A 631 69.35 38.06 -45.59
C ASN A 631 68.52 36.88 -45.04
N GLY A 632 67.34 37.15 -44.44
CA GLY A 632 66.45 36.18 -43.83
C GLY A 632 66.93 35.59 -42.50
N GLU A 633 68.06 36.06 -41.95
CA GLU A 633 68.65 35.63 -40.68
C GLU A 633 68.68 36.81 -39.71
N ARG A 634 68.11 36.62 -38.51
CA ARG A 634 68.12 37.68 -37.49
C ARG A 634 69.55 37.98 -37.01
N ASP A 635 70.02 39.18 -37.30
CA ASP A 635 71.30 39.70 -36.82
C ASP A 635 71.16 40.42 -35.46
N ASP A 636 72.27 40.60 -34.72
CA ASP A 636 72.29 41.21 -33.38
C ASP A 636 71.74 42.65 -33.34
N ASN A 637 71.73 43.34 -34.49
CA ASN A 637 71.22 44.70 -34.67
C ASN A 637 69.74 44.75 -35.13
N GLU A 638 69.08 43.61 -35.30
CA GLU A 638 67.69 43.52 -35.76
C GLU A 638 66.72 43.29 -34.60
N THR A 639 65.76 44.21 -34.47
CA THR A 639 64.75 44.20 -33.40
C THR A 639 63.48 43.46 -33.83
N GLY A 640 62.76 42.93 -32.85
CA GLY A 640 61.43 42.36 -33.08
C GLY A 640 60.44 43.40 -33.59
N LEU A 641 59.43 42.94 -34.34
CA LEU A 641 58.38 43.78 -34.86
C LEU A 641 57.11 43.64 -34.02
N GLU A 642 56.77 44.71 -33.30
CA GLU A 642 55.57 44.82 -32.48
C GLU A 642 54.31 45.11 -33.31
N GLY A 643 53.17 44.56 -32.87
CA GLY A 643 51.85 44.94 -33.37
C GLY A 643 51.63 44.65 -34.85
N VAL A 644 52.29 43.61 -35.38
CA VAL A 644 52.05 43.14 -36.75
C VAL A 644 50.94 42.10 -36.72
N ASN A 645 49.97 42.24 -37.61
CA ASN A 645 48.83 41.34 -37.70
C ASN A 645 49.21 40.06 -38.46
N LEU A 646 49.02 38.91 -37.83
CA LEU A 646 49.09 37.60 -38.45
C LEU A 646 47.68 37.02 -38.55
N PHE A 647 47.40 36.29 -39.62
CA PHE A 647 46.10 35.64 -39.82
C PHE A 647 46.24 34.23 -40.40
N LEU A 648 45.23 33.42 -40.13
CA LEU A 648 45.12 32.05 -40.64
C LEU A 648 44.31 32.05 -41.93
N ASP A 649 45.02 32.03 -43.06
CA ASP A 649 44.44 31.96 -44.39
C ASP A 649 43.86 30.56 -44.62
N LYS A 650 42.53 30.48 -44.62
CA LYS A 650 41.78 29.22 -44.79
C LYS A 650 41.39 28.99 -46.24
N ASN A 651 41.16 30.07 -47.00
CA ASN A 651 40.61 30.01 -48.35
C ASN A 651 41.68 30.12 -49.46
N GLY A 652 42.92 30.43 -49.08
CA GLY A 652 44.10 30.57 -49.92
C GLY A 652 44.19 31.89 -50.70
N ASP A 653 43.40 32.90 -50.35
CA ASP A 653 43.33 34.17 -51.09
C ASP A 653 44.39 35.21 -50.68
N ASN A 654 45.12 34.96 -49.58
CA ASN A 654 46.15 35.82 -49.00
C ASN A 654 45.67 37.19 -48.50
N GLU A 655 44.36 37.40 -48.32
CA GLU A 655 43.79 38.61 -47.76
C GLU A 655 43.00 38.30 -46.49
N PRO A 656 43.23 38.98 -45.35
CA PRO A 656 42.49 38.68 -44.14
C PRO A 656 41.02 39.07 -44.30
N THR A 657 40.12 38.10 -44.09
CA THR A 657 38.68 38.33 -44.04
C THR A 657 38.15 38.30 -42.60
N ASP A 658 36.96 38.87 -42.36
CA ASP A 658 36.35 38.94 -41.02
C ASP A 658 36.07 37.56 -40.39
N ASP A 659 36.05 36.48 -41.19
CA ASP A 659 35.85 35.09 -40.76
C ASP A 659 37.15 34.31 -40.52
N GLU A 660 38.31 34.95 -40.72
CA GLU A 660 39.62 34.37 -40.46
C GLU A 660 40.17 34.76 -39.09
N PHE A 661 40.83 33.80 -38.44
CA PHE A 661 41.42 34.03 -37.14
C PHE A 661 42.69 34.87 -37.29
N SER A 662 42.76 36.02 -36.60
CA SER A 662 43.92 36.90 -36.62
C SER A 662 44.37 37.32 -35.21
N PHE A 663 45.65 37.63 -35.08
CA PHE A 663 46.28 38.05 -33.82
C PHE A 663 47.52 38.91 -34.09
N GLN A 664 48.01 39.63 -33.09
CA GLN A 664 49.17 40.52 -33.23
C GLN A 664 50.38 40.04 -32.44
N THR A 665 51.58 40.42 -32.90
CA THR A 665 52.85 40.18 -32.19
C THR A 665 53.01 41.05 -30.96
N SER A 666 53.73 40.53 -29.97
CA SER A 666 54.09 41.24 -28.72
C SER A 666 55.16 42.32 -28.97
N SER A 667 55.45 43.14 -27.97
CA SER A 667 56.41 44.25 -28.05
C SER A 667 57.84 43.86 -28.41
N ASP A 668 58.23 42.62 -28.11
CA ASP A 668 59.52 42.07 -28.47
C ASP A 668 59.51 41.35 -29.83
N GLY A 669 58.39 41.33 -30.57
CA GLY A 669 58.22 40.61 -31.84
C GLY A 669 57.85 39.13 -31.69
N SER A 670 57.72 38.61 -30.46
CA SER A 670 57.31 37.23 -30.22
C SER A 670 55.79 37.07 -30.29
N PHE A 671 55.33 35.87 -30.60
CA PHE A 671 53.92 35.50 -30.49
C PHE A 671 53.75 34.09 -29.96
N SER A 672 52.74 33.89 -29.12
CA SER A 672 52.30 32.59 -28.60
C SER A 672 50.78 32.61 -28.55
N GLN A 673 50.13 32.01 -29.54
CA GLN A 673 48.68 32.13 -29.70
C GLN A 673 48.02 30.76 -29.86
N ALA A 674 46.99 30.51 -29.05
CA ALA A 674 46.09 29.37 -29.24
C ALA A 674 45.16 29.64 -30.42
N ILE A 675 45.03 28.66 -31.31
CA ILE A 675 44.35 28.80 -32.61
C ILE A 675 43.30 27.70 -32.81
N PRO A 676 42.31 27.91 -33.70
CA PRO A 676 41.39 26.86 -34.10
C PRO A 676 42.15 25.67 -34.73
N PRO A 677 41.72 24.42 -34.45
CA PRO A 677 42.28 23.24 -35.10
C PRO A 677 41.90 23.19 -36.58
N GLY A 678 42.74 22.57 -37.41
CA GLY A 678 42.48 22.37 -38.84
C GLY A 678 43.66 22.78 -39.74
N PRO A 679 43.50 22.64 -41.07
CA PRO A 679 44.50 23.08 -42.03
C PRO A 679 44.42 24.60 -42.22
N TYR A 680 45.56 25.27 -42.18
CA TYR A 680 45.66 26.71 -42.47
C TYR A 680 47.05 27.07 -43.00
N GLN A 681 47.14 28.21 -43.67
CA GLN A 681 48.40 28.87 -43.97
C GLN A 681 48.55 30.09 -43.06
N LEU A 682 49.62 30.13 -42.26
CA LEU A 682 49.91 31.32 -41.47
C LEU A 682 50.48 32.41 -42.39
N ARG A 683 49.83 33.58 -42.40
CA ARG A 683 50.23 34.75 -43.20
C ARG A 683 50.50 35.95 -42.31
N VAL A 684 51.44 36.80 -42.73
CA VAL A 684 51.77 38.07 -42.10
C VAL A 684 51.19 39.19 -42.96
N GLN A 685 50.39 40.08 -42.38
CA GLN A 685 49.83 41.22 -43.09
C GLN A 685 50.87 42.34 -43.20
N LEU A 686 51.32 42.63 -44.41
CA LEU A 686 52.29 43.69 -44.68
C LEU A 686 51.61 45.07 -44.65
N LYS A 687 52.23 46.02 -43.95
CA LYS A 687 51.72 47.41 -43.82
C LYS A 687 51.99 48.25 -45.08
N SER A 688 53.05 47.95 -45.83
CA SER A 688 53.42 48.65 -47.07
C SER A 688 53.51 47.68 -48.25
N PRO A 689 53.01 48.03 -49.45
CA PRO A 689 53.10 47.18 -50.64
C PRO A 689 54.53 47.01 -51.19
N GLN A 690 55.51 47.74 -50.62
CA GLN A 690 56.94 47.62 -50.95
C GLN A 690 57.71 46.73 -49.95
N SER A 691 57.11 46.37 -48.82
CA SER A 691 57.71 45.46 -47.85
C SER A 691 57.74 44.03 -48.39
N LYS A 692 58.71 43.23 -47.97
CA LYS A 692 58.80 41.81 -48.31
C LYS A 692 59.02 40.97 -47.07
N ILE A 693 58.45 39.77 -47.07
CA ILE A 693 58.74 38.77 -46.05
C ILE A 693 59.98 38.00 -46.47
N THR A 694 60.95 37.89 -45.57
CA THR A 694 62.19 37.13 -45.73
C THR A 694 62.19 35.95 -44.75
N PHE A 695 62.93 34.90 -45.11
CA PHE A 695 62.95 33.63 -44.38
C PHE A 695 64.37 33.12 -44.23
N PRO A 696 64.70 32.42 -43.13
CA PRO A 696 65.98 31.74 -43.00
C PRO A 696 66.25 30.82 -44.18
N LYS A 697 67.51 30.76 -44.64
CA LYS A 697 67.87 29.96 -45.82
C LYS A 697 67.50 28.49 -45.64
N GLY A 698 66.57 28.01 -46.48
CA GLY A 698 66.10 26.62 -46.50
C GLY A 698 64.73 26.40 -45.84
N GLU A 699 64.09 27.44 -45.31
CA GLU A 699 62.71 27.39 -44.79
C GLU A 699 61.69 27.84 -45.85
N ASP A 700 60.47 27.30 -45.79
CA ASP A 700 59.38 27.58 -46.75
C ASP A 700 58.69 28.92 -46.41
N PRO A 701 58.46 29.82 -47.38
CA PRO A 701 57.78 31.10 -47.16
C PRO A 701 56.30 31.00 -46.74
N SER A 702 55.71 29.82 -46.83
CA SER A 702 54.37 29.55 -46.30
C SER A 702 54.45 28.44 -45.27
N HIS A 703 54.23 28.77 -44.00
CA HIS A 703 54.00 27.74 -42.98
C HIS A 703 52.59 27.18 -43.18
N SER A 704 52.50 26.21 -44.10
CA SER A 704 51.32 25.36 -44.27
C SER A 704 51.34 24.33 -43.15
N GLY A 705 50.42 24.48 -42.20
CA GLY A 705 50.36 23.65 -41.01
C GLY A 705 48.99 22.98 -40.88
N LEU A 706 48.99 21.76 -40.35
CA LEU A 706 47.80 21.17 -39.75
C LEU A 706 47.88 21.45 -38.25
N GLY A 707 47.07 22.38 -37.74
CA GLY A 707 46.94 22.60 -36.31
C GLY A 707 46.14 21.46 -35.70
N ASN A 708 46.83 20.42 -35.24
CA ASN A 708 46.19 19.35 -34.50
C ASN A 708 46.06 19.72 -33.01
N PHE A 709 45.00 19.24 -32.35
CA PHE A 709 44.87 19.36 -30.91
C PHE A 709 46.12 18.85 -30.19
N GLU A 710 46.41 19.44 -29.03
CA GLU A 710 47.58 19.16 -28.20
C GLU A 710 48.95 19.54 -28.81
N GLN A 711 49.03 19.89 -30.10
CA GLN A 711 50.28 20.28 -30.77
C GLN A 711 50.69 21.73 -30.48
N THR A 712 51.98 21.95 -30.28
CA THR A 712 52.58 23.29 -30.30
C THR A 712 53.54 23.36 -31.48
N ILE A 713 53.28 24.27 -32.42
CA ILE A 713 54.13 24.52 -33.58
C ILE A 713 55.10 25.64 -33.17
N LYS A 714 56.37 25.29 -33.01
CA LYS A 714 57.42 26.21 -32.56
C LYS A 714 58.38 26.53 -33.70
N GLY A 715 59.13 27.62 -33.53
CA GLY A 715 60.23 27.97 -34.43
C GLY A 715 59.76 28.71 -35.68
N LEU A 716 58.53 29.21 -35.69
CA LEU A 716 58.02 30.05 -36.77
C LEU A 716 58.80 31.37 -36.79
N ARG A 717 59.54 31.62 -37.87
CA ARG A 717 60.46 32.74 -37.98
C ARG A 717 60.17 33.51 -39.26
N PHE A 718 59.90 34.80 -39.10
CA PHE A 718 59.56 35.69 -40.20
C PHE A 718 60.42 36.96 -40.10
N GLY A 719 61.25 37.22 -41.11
CA GLY A 719 61.86 38.53 -41.30
C GLY A 719 60.94 39.39 -42.16
N VAL A 720 60.85 40.68 -41.87
CA VAL A 720 60.16 41.64 -42.74
C VAL A 720 61.14 42.74 -43.09
N TYR A 721 61.45 42.84 -44.38
CA TYR A 721 62.21 43.94 -44.93
C TYR A 721 61.25 45.02 -45.44
N ASP A 722 61.36 46.23 -44.90
CA ASP A 722 60.68 47.42 -45.44
C ASP A 722 61.72 48.44 -45.92
N PRO A 723 61.77 48.75 -47.24
CA PRO A 723 62.74 49.69 -47.79
C PRO A 723 62.54 51.14 -47.31
N ASN A 724 61.41 51.47 -46.67
CA ASN A 724 61.10 52.82 -46.18
C ASN A 724 61.34 53.01 -44.67
N GLN A 725 61.76 51.97 -43.94
CA GLN A 725 61.95 52.04 -42.47
C GLN A 725 63.28 52.64 -42.00
N GLN A 726 64.11 53.23 -42.89
CA GLN A 726 65.29 54.00 -42.45
C GLN A 726 64.97 55.42 -41.92
N GLU A 727 63.72 55.87 -41.96
CA GLU A 727 63.31 57.16 -41.37
C GLU A 727 62.00 57.01 -40.61
N ASN A 728 62.08 56.69 -39.31
CA ASN A 728 61.25 57.25 -38.23
C ASN A 728 61.48 56.48 -36.93
N GLN A 729 62.44 56.95 -36.14
CA GLN A 729 62.39 56.81 -34.68
C GLN A 729 62.06 58.18 -34.12
N ASN A 730 60.87 58.33 -33.54
CA ASN A 730 60.58 59.13 -32.35
C ASN A 730 59.07 59.19 -32.08
N GLU A 731 58.74 59.39 -30.79
CA GLU A 731 57.41 59.54 -30.16
C GLU A 731 56.68 58.21 -29.87
N ASP A 732 56.16 57.90 -28.68
CA ASP A 732 56.22 58.44 -27.31
C ASP A 732 55.61 57.35 -26.40
N GLN A 733 56.28 56.91 -25.33
CA GLN A 733 55.88 56.98 -23.92
C GLN A 733 54.36 57.09 -23.61
N ASN A 734 53.78 56.10 -22.91
CA ASN A 734 53.47 56.18 -21.46
C ASN A 734 52.51 55.07 -20.93
N GLU A 735 52.83 54.61 -19.71
CA GLU A 735 51.92 54.27 -18.59
C GLU A 735 51.04 53.00 -18.72
N ASP A 736 50.85 52.15 -17.72
CA ASP A 736 51.39 52.05 -16.36
C ASP A 736 51.14 50.62 -15.86
N SER A 737 51.96 50.20 -14.89
CA SER A 737 51.87 48.95 -14.14
C SER A 737 50.75 48.97 -13.10
N ASP A 738 50.21 47.80 -12.75
CA ASP A 738 50.04 47.48 -11.33
C ASP A 738 49.96 45.97 -11.07
N GLU A 739 50.73 45.56 -10.07
CA GLU A 739 50.97 44.19 -9.63
C GLU A 739 50.47 44.03 -8.19
N SER A 740 49.99 42.83 -7.87
CA SER A 740 50.06 42.18 -6.54
C SER A 740 49.02 42.64 -5.46
N GLN A 741 48.55 41.86 -4.48
CA GLN A 741 49.10 40.70 -3.78
C GLN A 741 48.01 39.73 -3.24
N SER A 742 48.46 38.50 -3.09
CA SER A 742 48.02 37.36 -2.28
C SER A 742 47.63 37.63 -0.82
N GLN A 743 46.76 36.78 -0.25
CA GLN A 743 46.96 36.20 1.09
C GLN A 743 46.47 34.74 1.13
N GLU A 744 47.35 33.87 1.64
CA GLU A 744 47.09 32.50 2.09
C GLU A 744 46.50 32.51 3.50
N GLU A 745 45.67 31.51 3.84
CA GLU A 745 45.86 30.76 5.08
C GLU A 745 45.21 29.36 5.01
N ASN A 746 45.99 28.39 5.46
CA ASN A 746 45.70 26.96 5.54
C ASN A 746 44.89 26.62 6.80
N GLN A 747 44.04 25.59 6.71
CA GLN A 747 44.02 24.50 7.71
C GLN A 747 43.23 23.28 7.21
N GLU A 748 43.90 22.14 7.18
CA GLU A 748 43.34 20.81 6.94
C GLU A 748 42.59 20.29 8.17
N GLN A 749 41.47 19.61 7.96
CA GLN A 749 41.09 18.46 8.77
C GLN A 749 40.27 17.45 7.99
N GLU A 750 40.68 16.20 8.11
CA GLU A 750 40.23 15.00 7.44
C GLU A 750 39.07 14.34 8.21
N VAL A 751 37.96 14.02 7.55
CA VAL A 751 37.01 12.98 8.01
C VAL A 751 36.45 12.23 6.81
N VAL A 752 36.67 10.91 6.80
CA VAL A 752 36.07 9.92 5.90
C VAL A 752 34.90 9.27 6.63
N GLU A 753 33.68 9.29 6.05
CA GLU A 753 32.79 8.09 5.98
C GLU A 753 31.45 8.34 5.25
N ARG A 754 31.05 7.31 4.48
CA ARG A 754 29.69 6.87 4.07
C ARG A 754 28.89 7.71 3.06
N SER A 755 28.99 7.35 1.78
CA SER A 755 27.94 7.57 0.77
C SER A 755 27.05 6.32 0.68
N ASN A 756 25.92 6.36 1.41
CA ASN A 756 24.75 5.52 1.20
C ASN A 756 23.55 6.44 0.98
N ASN A 757 22.73 6.12 -0.03
CA ASN A 757 21.40 6.69 -0.35
C ASN A 757 21.31 8.18 -0.74
N ALA A 758 21.47 8.48 -2.04
CA ALA A 758 21.12 9.78 -2.61
C ALA A 758 19.73 9.83 -3.29
N LEU A 759 19.10 8.70 -3.62
CA LEU A 759 17.75 8.69 -4.23
C LEU A 759 16.63 8.90 -3.18
N TYR A 760 16.86 8.49 -1.93
CA TYR A 760 15.90 8.66 -0.83
C TYR A 760 16.02 10.05 -0.18
N LYS A 761 17.21 10.66 -0.22
CA LYS A 761 17.49 11.98 0.38
C LYS A 761 17.03 13.14 -0.50
N SER A 762 17.03 13.03 -1.83
CA SER A 762 16.53 14.10 -2.72
C SER A 762 15.02 14.28 -2.67
N LEU A 763 14.27 13.23 -2.32
CA LEU A 763 12.82 13.29 -2.07
C LEU A 763 12.49 13.87 -0.67
N LEU A 764 13.44 13.79 0.27
CA LEU A 764 13.33 14.26 1.66
C LEU A 764 13.87 15.70 1.85
N GLU A 765 14.92 16.08 1.12
CA GLU A 765 15.56 17.41 1.23
C GLU A 765 14.84 18.48 0.40
N ALA A 766 13.90 18.10 -0.48
CA ALA A 766 12.98 19.02 -1.15
C ALA A 766 11.71 19.35 -0.33
N SER A 767 11.41 18.59 0.74
CA SER A 767 10.28 18.86 1.66
C SER A 767 10.71 19.67 2.90
N GLU A 768 12.00 19.75 3.22
CA GLU A 768 12.53 20.60 4.28
C GLU A 768 12.72 22.06 3.83
N SER A 769 11.63 22.74 3.46
CA SER A 769 11.63 24.21 3.61
C SER A 769 10.24 24.78 3.91
N LYS A 770 10.15 25.32 5.15
CA LYS A 770 9.08 26.17 5.74
C LYS A 770 7.88 25.40 6.30
N SER A 771 7.69 25.37 7.63
CA SER A 771 7.31 26.56 8.42
C SER A 771 7.83 26.54 9.88
N LYS A 772 8.11 27.74 10.40
CA LYS A 772 8.69 28.04 11.72
C LYS A 772 7.66 27.84 12.86
N PRO A 773 8.10 27.52 14.09
CA PRO A 773 7.22 27.44 15.26
C PRO A 773 7.08 28.80 15.96
N LEU A 774 5.87 29.15 16.40
CA LEU A 774 5.58 30.17 17.44
C LEU A 774 4.18 29.90 18.05
N PRO A 775 3.89 30.33 19.29
CA PRO A 775 4.35 29.84 20.60
C PRO A 775 3.14 29.34 21.46
N ILE A 776 3.36 28.86 22.71
CA ILE A 776 2.59 29.21 23.94
C ILE A 776 3.17 28.46 25.17
N LYS A 777 3.40 29.22 26.24
CA LYS A 777 3.69 28.80 27.63
C LYS A 777 2.53 27.95 28.20
N VAL A 778 2.81 27.02 29.12
CA VAL A 778 2.46 27.10 30.57
C VAL A 778 3.27 26.07 31.36
N GLU A 779 3.63 26.49 32.57
CA GLU A 779 4.40 25.92 33.66
C GLU A 779 4.12 24.46 34.07
N HIS A 780 5.18 23.76 34.49
CA HIS A 780 5.17 23.09 35.79
C HIS A 780 6.55 23.12 36.45
N ASP A 781 6.62 23.81 37.59
CA ASP A 781 7.74 23.86 38.51
C ASP A 781 7.56 22.77 39.58
N PRO A 782 8.58 21.90 39.79
CA PRO A 782 8.76 21.30 41.10
C PRO A 782 10.22 21.46 41.54
N ASN A 783 10.60 22.65 42.00
CA ASN A 783 11.42 22.95 43.18
C ASN A 783 12.19 24.27 42.99
N GLY A 784 11.76 25.33 43.68
CA GLY A 784 12.55 26.55 43.81
C GLY A 784 11.93 27.56 44.78
N THR A 785 12.48 27.64 45.98
CA THR A 785 12.12 28.51 47.10
C THR A 785 12.33 30.02 46.87
N GLU A 786 11.54 30.83 47.61
CA GLU A 786 11.72 32.27 47.97
C GLU A 786 11.46 33.32 46.87
N GLY A 787 10.74 34.44 47.03
CA GLY A 787 10.04 35.08 48.15
C GLY A 787 9.60 36.51 47.73
N GLY A 788 8.56 37.07 48.38
CA GLY A 788 8.34 38.53 48.45
C GLY A 788 7.22 39.16 47.58
N ALA A 789 6.11 39.50 48.22
CA ALA A 789 5.08 40.48 47.77
C ALA A 789 5.55 41.94 48.05
N PRO A 790 4.75 43.04 47.90
CA PRO A 790 3.35 43.21 47.42
C PRO A 790 3.05 44.47 46.52
N ARG A 791 1.87 44.44 45.85
CA ARG A 791 0.76 45.45 45.67
C ARG A 791 0.99 46.97 45.85
N PRO A 792 0.16 47.89 45.27
CA PRO A 792 -1.31 47.84 45.04
C PRO A 792 -1.77 47.45 43.65
#